data_AF-A0A8T5GIJ7-F1
#
_entry.id   AF-A0A8T5GIJ7-F1
#
_cell.length_a   1.000
_cell.length_b   1.000
_cell.length_c   1.000
_cell.angle_alpha   90.00
_cell.angle_beta   90.00
_cell.angle_gamma   90.00
#
_symmetry.space_group_name_H-M   'P 1'
#
loop_
_entity.id
_entity.type
_entity.pdbx_description
1 polymer ?
#
loop_
_entity_poly.entity_id
_entity_poly.type
_entity_poly.pdbx_seq_one_letter_code
_entity_poly.pdbx_strand_id
1 'polypeptide(L)'
;MKHNLQRDEEAVSAAVATVLLFGGVLSIIGLMMVSLMPVIEELEGSVERHDMSAQMTLLAHETSELSERGMPGDSTQSTLVPVDGNLVWDSLRGGMWYSATWQEDMSLRARGALDFDDTLEIRHPETFISSVCISDLRQGPDRHYFYTVDAQADRALVSVAPGLAMPLGPVDVTLTSLGTDITTVDLRVDELKSFDLSQLGTVTVSSSHELVVLAEMGTGGATYLEPTDSEPSDKRGHSWAIPMESGLSKVHLLSDKANQIQIKTSNGTELFYAQPSEMSRTAVPFTHEFNLTSNQVVQITTSAASRMLYQSEPSNTTGITSWPATTGAYLGHSFTPPNLEGTLRFTNPGDAIVTITWRGGGISVQPNAIEHVSWPPEQILGAPTLDADGDFFVTWAASGSTNITDAVSGITMIPADDTGSISGASFSYYNTDNSVSEHLNIVLAGYTSTWNASGVANQTGMFLDDNDRYNLTLNQGTTNVEVEKDHPVRITRFSGENGLYHLPHDGEQRCTQIATQASGWITTELPWERMGGRGEIDIQQAWREGRHPSSVAIEVLGSDGTSTHATIGTVWAFHLSRLAYQFQSSIPGMEVAFSGGAVVTNHPEFQPYVVVPPSDRGGPGPRFAATIPSLHPTADSASGAGVLELDIELVHRISLASTPAYEVRRGWSEPYGTAIADSAGIGLEASEDWTVYPGQLDLLTDYVGWVPDPSYGTSEAVWHTNGQAIEFTLQLSSLDVTTREALT
;
A
#
# COMPACT_ATOMS: atom_id res chain seq x y z
N MET A 1 20.33 -10.19 108.51
CA MET A 1 19.26 -9.39 107.90
C MET A 1 19.07 -9.85 106.46
N LYS A 2 18.08 -10.71 106.19
CA LYS A 2 17.61 -11.03 104.83
C LYS A 2 16.37 -10.17 104.59
N HIS A 3 16.46 -9.20 103.70
CA HIS A 3 15.30 -8.46 103.21
C HIS A 3 14.51 -9.36 102.26
N ASN A 4 13.30 -9.75 102.66
CA ASN A 4 12.33 -10.37 101.75
C ASN A 4 11.77 -9.26 100.85
N LEU A 5 12.23 -9.20 99.60
CA LEU A 5 11.50 -8.54 98.52
C LEU A 5 10.22 -9.35 98.27
N GLN A 6 9.08 -8.89 98.79
CA GLN A 6 7.78 -9.39 98.33
C GLN A 6 7.59 -8.93 96.89
N ARG A 7 7.38 -9.89 95.99
CA ARG A 7 7.06 -9.65 94.59
C ARG A 7 5.61 -9.17 94.54
N ASP A 8 5.41 -7.96 94.05
CA ASP A 8 4.10 -7.31 93.97
C ASP A 8 3.30 -7.91 92.79
N GLU A 9 2.48 -8.92 93.07
CA GLU A 9 1.72 -9.66 92.04
C GLU A 9 0.67 -8.77 91.33
N GLU A 10 0.19 -7.70 91.98
CA GLU A 10 -0.70 -6.71 91.36
C GLU A 10 0.03 -5.89 90.29
N ALA A 11 1.29 -5.48 90.55
CA ALA A 11 2.09 -4.75 89.57
C ALA A 11 2.44 -5.63 88.34
N VAL A 12 2.68 -6.93 88.54
CA VAL A 12 2.94 -7.88 87.45
C VAL A 12 1.66 -8.14 86.63
N SER A 13 0.51 -8.27 87.28
CA SER A 13 -0.78 -8.44 86.60
C SER A 13 -1.16 -7.22 85.76
N ALA A 14 -0.96 -6.01 86.29
CA ALA A 14 -1.20 -4.76 85.55
C ALA A 14 -0.25 -4.60 84.35
N ALA A 15 1.03 -4.99 84.48
CA ALA A 15 1.99 -5.02 83.38
C ALA A 15 1.63 -6.04 82.29
N VAL A 16 1.15 -7.24 82.66
CA VAL A 16 0.71 -8.25 81.69
C VAL A 16 -0.58 -7.83 80.98
N ALA A 17 -1.52 -7.23 81.70
CA ALA A 17 -2.75 -6.70 81.11
C ALA A 17 -2.48 -5.57 80.11
N THR A 18 -1.54 -4.66 80.40
CA THR A 18 -1.16 -3.60 79.47
C THR A 18 -0.44 -4.13 78.23
N VAL A 19 0.45 -5.11 78.36
CA VAL A 19 1.12 -5.75 77.21
C VAL A 19 0.11 -6.51 76.34
N LEU A 20 -0.86 -7.21 76.93
CA LEU A 20 -1.92 -7.89 76.18
C LEU A 20 -2.85 -6.92 75.46
N LEU A 21 -3.18 -5.77 76.07
CA LEU A 21 -3.96 -4.71 75.43
C LEU A 21 -3.21 -4.11 74.24
N PHE A 22 -1.92 -3.79 74.39
CA PHE A 22 -1.09 -3.30 73.30
C PHE A 22 -0.91 -4.34 72.19
N GLY A 23 -0.70 -5.62 72.54
CA GLY A 23 -0.63 -6.72 71.57
C GLY A 23 -1.94 -6.94 70.82
N GLY A 24 -3.09 -6.84 71.51
CA GLY A 24 -4.41 -6.90 70.91
C GLY A 24 -4.66 -5.75 69.92
N VAL A 25 -4.34 -4.51 70.31
CA VAL A 25 -4.47 -3.34 69.43
C VAL A 25 -3.55 -3.44 68.22
N LEU A 26 -2.28 -3.85 68.40
CA LEU A 26 -1.35 -4.07 67.29
C LEU A 26 -1.81 -5.20 66.35
N SER A 27 -2.43 -6.26 66.88
CA SER A 27 -2.97 -7.34 66.05
C SER A 27 -4.18 -6.90 65.22
N ILE A 28 -5.04 -6.03 65.77
CA ILE A 28 -6.20 -5.46 65.06
C ILE A 28 -5.72 -4.48 63.99
N ILE A 29 -4.78 -3.59 64.30
CA ILE A 29 -4.20 -2.66 63.32
C ILE A 29 -3.46 -3.44 62.23
N GLY A 30 -2.73 -4.50 62.57
CA GLY A 30 -2.06 -5.37 61.60
C GLY A 30 -3.06 -6.07 60.68
N LEU A 31 -4.14 -6.64 61.23
CA LEU A 31 -5.22 -7.24 60.42
C LEU A 31 -5.94 -6.20 59.55
N MET A 32 -6.20 -5.00 60.08
CA MET A 32 -6.82 -3.91 59.30
C MET A 32 -5.90 -3.43 58.18
N MET A 33 -4.60 -3.24 58.43
CA MET A 33 -3.63 -2.90 57.38
C MET A 33 -3.56 -3.98 56.31
N VAL A 34 -3.48 -5.26 56.68
CA VAL A 34 -3.47 -6.37 55.71
C VAL A 34 -4.75 -6.43 54.88
N SER A 35 -5.90 -6.03 55.44
CA SER A 35 -7.17 -5.98 54.71
C SER A 35 -7.37 -4.72 53.86
N LEU A 36 -6.77 -3.58 54.25
CA LEU A 36 -6.94 -2.29 53.57
C LEU A 36 -5.88 -2.04 52.50
N MET A 37 -4.69 -2.61 52.65
CA MET A 37 -3.57 -2.43 51.72
C MET A 37 -3.94 -2.85 50.28
N PRO A 38 -4.61 -4.01 50.04
CA PRO A 38 -5.04 -4.37 48.69
C PRO A 38 -6.07 -3.39 48.08
N VAL A 39 -6.95 -2.81 48.89
CA VAL A 39 -7.97 -1.83 48.44
C VAL A 39 -7.33 -0.49 48.11
N ILE A 40 -6.31 -0.08 48.87
CA ILE A 40 -5.56 1.14 48.59
C ILE A 40 -4.76 0.97 47.29
N GLU A 41 -4.08 -0.15 47.10
CA GLU A 41 -3.35 -0.46 45.86
C GLU A 41 -4.28 -0.51 44.63
N GLU A 42 -5.50 -1.03 44.77
CA GLU A 42 -6.51 -1.02 43.70
C GLU A 42 -7.00 0.40 43.37
N LEU A 43 -7.27 1.22 44.39
CA LEU A 43 -7.71 2.61 44.21
C LEU A 43 -6.62 3.48 43.59
N GLU A 44 -5.36 3.30 44.02
CA GLU A 44 -4.19 3.96 43.46
C GLU A 44 -4.02 3.58 41.98
N GLY A 45 -4.02 2.28 41.65
CA GLY A 45 -3.95 1.80 40.27
C GLY A 45 -5.12 2.30 39.39
N SER A 46 -6.33 2.44 39.95
CA SER A 46 -7.46 3.02 39.22
C SER A 46 -7.28 4.51 38.92
N VAL A 47 -6.68 5.27 39.84
CA VAL A 47 -6.41 6.71 39.64
C VAL A 47 -5.32 6.88 38.59
N GLU A 48 -4.23 6.12 38.69
CA GLU A 48 -3.15 6.14 37.70
C GLU A 48 -3.64 5.77 36.31
N ARG A 49 -4.50 4.74 36.22
CA ARG A 49 -5.11 4.35 34.94
C ARG A 49 -5.97 5.46 34.37
N HIS A 50 -6.77 6.11 35.21
CA HIS A 50 -7.59 7.22 34.75
C HIS A 50 -6.72 8.38 34.24
N ASP A 51 -5.68 8.75 34.97
CA ASP A 51 -4.77 9.82 34.59
C ASP A 51 -4.03 9.48 33.27
N MET A 52 -3.43 8.30 33.18
CA MET A 52 -2.76 7.86 31.94
C MET A 52 -3.74 7.74 30.77
N SER A 53 -4.97 7.27 30.99
CA SER A 53 -5.99 7.22 29.94
C SER A 53 -6.38 8.62 29.44
N ALA A 54 -6.40 9.63 30.32
CA ALA A 54 -6.66 11.01 29.96
C ALA A 54 -5.48 11.61 29.16
N GLN A 55 -4.24 11.36 29.58
CA GLN A 55 -3.04 11.79 28.86
C GLN A 55 -2.96 11.15 27.46
N MET A 56 -3.22 9.84 27.34
CA MET A 56 -3.27 9.12 26.06
C MET A 56 -4.44 9.58 25.18
N THR A 57 -5.57 9.97 25.75
CA THR A 57 -6.70 10.56 25.01
C THR A 57 -6.30 11.91 24.40
N LEU A 58 -5.51 12.70 25.12
CA LEU A 58 -5.00 13.98 24.64
C LEU A 58 -4.01 13.77 23.48
N LEU A 59 -3.09 12.81 23.62
CA LEU A 59 -2.20 12.36 22.54
C LEU A 59 -2.99 11.91 21.30
N ALA A 60 -4.07 11.14 21.49
CA ALA A 60 -4.92 10.68 20.39
C ALA A 60 -5.62 11.83 19.66
N HIS A 61 -6.08 12.84 20.40
CA HIS A 61 -6.68 14.03 19.81
C HIS A 61 -5.65 14.85 19.01
N GLU A 62 -4.46 15.09 19.55
CA GLU A 62 -3.41 15.85 18.87
C GLU A 62 -2.91 15.14 17.61
N THR A 63 -2.66 13.83 17.69
CA THR A 63 -2.25 13.02 16.53
C THR A 63 -3.32 12.98 15.43
N SER A 64 -4.60 12.89 15.80
CA SER A 64 -5.70 12.95 14.82
C SER A 64 -5.87 14.34 14.21
N GLU A 65 -5.71 15.41 14.99
CA GLU A 65 -5.81 16.78 14.46
C GLU A 65 -4.66 17.07 13.49
N LEU A 66 -3.44 16.68 13.85
CA LEU A 66 -2.26 16.81 13.01
C LEU A 66 -2.38 15.97 11.73
N SER A 67 -2.84 14.71 11.83
CA SER A 67 -2.97 13.84 10.65
C SER A 67 -4.02 14.33 9.64
N GLU A 68 -5.13 14.89 10.12
CA GLU A 68 -6.25 15.31 9.27
C GLU A 68 -6.09 16.73 8.72
N ARG A 69 -5.55 17.67 9.51
CA ARG A 69 -5.50 19.10 9.18
C ARG A 69 -4.10 19.66 9.02
N GLY A 70 -3.08 18.96 9.52
CA GLY A 70 -1.70 19.39 9.44
C GLY A 70 -1.19 19.46 8.01
N MET A 71 -0.17 20.29 7.84
CA MET A 71 0.71 20.31 6.68
C MET A 71 2.01 19.58 7.04
N PRO A 72 2.67 18.92 6.07
CA PRO A 72 3.99 18.35 6.27
C PRO A 72 4.95 19.36 6.92
N GLY A 73 5.68 18.92 7.93
CA GLY A 73 6.55 19.71 8.81
C GLY A 73 5.85 20.49 9.93
N ASP A 74 4.51 20.43 10.03
CA ASP A 74 3.83 20.84 11.25
C ASP A 74 4.14 19.82 12.36
N SER A 75 4.37 20.31 13.58
CA SER A 75 4.62 19.47 14.75
C SER A 75 3.74 19.83 15.95
N THR A 76 3.50 18.84 16.80
CA THR A 76 2.74 18.95 18.05
C THR A 76 3.51 18.28 19.17
N GLN A 77 3.44 18.83 20.38
CA GLN A 77 4.12 18.30 21.55
C GLN A 77 3.13 17.78 22.59
N SER A 78 3.30 16.53 23.00
CA SER A 78 2.54 15.91 24.08
C SER A 78 3.48 15.51 25.21
N THR A 79 3.06 15.71 26.46
CA THR A 79 3.83 15.27 27.63
C THR A 79 3.12 14.10 28.31
N LEU A 80 3.86 13.01 28.55
CA LEU A 80 3.38 11.86 29.31
C LEU A 80 4.16 11.76 30.61
N VAL A 81 3.43 11.72 31.73
CA VAL A 81 3.98 11.62 33.08
C VAL A 81 3.66 10.24 33.62
N PRO A 82 4.54 9.24 33.43
CA PRO A 82 4.43 7.97 34.11
C PRO A 82 4.69 8.15 35.61
N VAL A 83 3.84 7.56 36.46
CA VAL A 83 4.00 7.58 37.93
C VAL A 83 4.79 6.34 38.38
N ASP A 84 4.15 5.17 38.37
CA ASP A 84 4.72 3.90 38.84
C ASP A 84 4.83 2.85 37.72
N GLY A 85 5.00 3.28 36.48
CA GLY A 85 4.98 2.39 35.30
C GLY A 85 5.95 2.81 34.22
N ASN A 86 6.09 1.98 33.19
CA ASN A 86 7.00 2.25 32.08
C ASN A 86 6.21 2.48 30.80
N LEU A 87 6.60 3.51 30.04
CA LEU A 87 6.16 3.71 28.67
C LEU A 87 7.09 2.95 27.72
N VAL A 88 6.50 2.06 26.93
CA VAL A 88 7.23 1.18 26.01
C VAL A 88 6.58 1.25 24.63
N TRP A 89 7.42 1.43 23.61
CA TRP A 89 7.02 1.24 22.23
C TRP A 89 6.99 -0.25 21.90
N ASP A 90 5.91 -0.69 21.31
CA ASP A 90 5.72 -2.06 20.87
C ASP A 90 5.47 -2.04 19.37
N SER A 91 6.45 -2.53 18.60
CA SER A 91 6.37 -2.64 17.15
C SER A 91 5.98 -4.03 16.66
N LEU A 92 5.57 -4.95 17.55
CA LEU A 92 5.13 -6.30 17.19
C LEU A 92 3.62 -6.49 17.36
N ARG A 93 3.02 -5.77 18.31
CA ARG A 93 1.60 -5.89 18.63
C ARG A 93 0.90 -4.59 18.28
N GLY A 94 0.39 -4.52 17.06
CA GLY A 94 -0.39 -3.38 16.62
C GLY A 94 -0.65 -3.42 15.12
N GLY A 95 -1.88 -3.12 14.75
CA GLY A 95 -2.20 -2.95 13.36
C GLY A 95 -3.67 -2.93 13.08
N MET A 96 -3.98 -2.40 11.92
CA MET A 96 -5.33 -2.27 11.44
C MET A 96 -5.35 -2.49 9.93
N TRP A 97 -6.51 -2.84 9.41
CA TRP A 97 -6.70 -2.96 7.98
C TRP A 97 -8.05 -2.39 7.57
N TYR A 98 -8.13 -1.93 6.33
CA TYR A 98 -9.36 -1.57 5.63
C TYR A 98 -9.49 -2.45 4.40
N SER A 99 -10.70 -2.87 4.05
CA SER A 99 -11.00 -3.45 2.74
C SER A 99 -12.10 -2.66 2.06
N ALA A 100 -12.03 -2.58 0.73
CA ALA A 100 -13.05 -1.99 -0.11
C ALA A 100 -13.31 -2.89 -1.32
N THR A 101 -14.58 -3.02 -1.72
CA THR A 101 -14.97 -3.68 -2.97
C THR A 101 -15.42 -2.65 -4.01
N TRP A 102 -15.04 -2.89 -5.27
CA TRP A 102 -15.27 -1.96 -6.39
C TRP A 102 -16.43 -2.37 -7.29
N GLN A 103 -17.05 -3.51 -7.01
CA GLN A 103 -18.16 -4.08 -7.76
C GLN A 103 -19.38 -4.28 -6.86
N GLU A 104 -20.57 -4.19 -7.46
CA GLU A 104 -21.85 -4.43 -6.78
C GLU A 104 -21.93 -5.86 -6.25
N ASP A 105 -22.63 -6.04 -5.12
CA ASP A 105 -22.91 -7.35 -4.50
C ASP A 105 -21.67 -8.21 -4.16
N MET A 106 -20.50 -7.60 -3.99
CA MET A 106 -19.25 -8.29 -3.61
C MET A 106 -18.79 -7.93 -2.20
N SER A 107 -18.31 -8.94 -1.46
CA SER A 107 -17.68 -8.77 -0.14
C SER A 107 -16.23 -9.24 -0.17
N LEU A 108 -15.35 -8.53 0.53
CA LEU A 108 -13.93 -8.90 0.67
C LEU A 108 -13.48 -8.82 2.13
N ARG A 109 -13.03 -9.97 2.66
CA ARG A 109 -12.49 -10.09 4.03
C ARG A 109 -11.05 -10.57 3.98
N ALA A 110 -10.24 -10.12 4.95
CA ALA A 110 -8.85 -10.52 5.09
C ALA A 110 -8.48 -10.83 6.55
N ARG A 111 -7.56 -11.79 6.74
CA ARG A 111 -6.98 -12.20 8.02
C ARG A 111 -5.51 -12.57 7.86
N GLY A 112 -4.73 -12.46 8.92
CA GLY A 112 -3.31 -12.84 8.90
C GLY A 112 -2.37 -11.86 8.18
N ALA A 113 -2.90 -10.79 7.56
CA ALA A 113 -2.09 -9.81 6.81
C ALA A 113 -0.99 -9.11 7.64
N LEU A 114 -1.10 -9.15 8.97
CA LEU A 114 -0.21 -8.45 9.92
C LEU A 114 0.41 -9.41 10.95
N ASP A 115 0.36 -10.73 10.71
CA ASP A 115 0.82 -11.74 11.67
C ASP A 115 2.34 -12.03 11.56
N PHE A 116 3.06 -11.34 10.65
CA PHE A 116 4.47 -11.56 10.29
C PHE A 116 4.83 -12.99 9.79
N ASP A 117 3.89 -13.91 9.94
CA ASP A 117 3.85 -15.19 9.29
C ASP A 117 3.55 -14.97 7.80
N ASP A 118 4.22 -15.73 6.93
CA ASP A 118 4.13 -15.60 5.47
C ASP A 118 2.78 -15.98 4.87
N THR A 119 1.71 -16.02 5.65
CA THR A 119 0.39 -16.46 5.20
C THR A 119 -0.64 -15.38 5.40
N LEU A 120 -1.33 -15.07 4.31
CA LEU A 120 -2.49 -14.20 4.29
C LEU A 120 -3.71 -15.07 3.95
N GLU A 121 -4.83 -14.83 4.62
CA GLU A 121 -6.11 -15.45 4.30
C GLU A 121 -7.07 -14.40 3.75
N ILE A 122 -7.63 -14.65 2.58
CA ILE A 122 -8.69 -13.83 1.99
C ILE A 122 -9.98 -14.64 1.83
N ARG A 123 -11.12 -13.96 1.90
CA ARG A 123 -12.43 -14.58 1.65
C ARG A 123 -13.28 -13.68 0.78
N HIS A 124 -13.64 -14.22 -0.38
CA HIS A 124 -14.54 -13.63 -1.36
C HIS A 124 -15.41 -14.75 -1.96
N PRO A 125 -16.64 -14.97 -1.44
CA PRO A 125 -17.44 -16.14 -1.80
C PRO A 125 -18.20 -16.01 -3.13
N GLU A 126 -18.34 -14.82 -3.70
CA GLU A 126 -19.27 -14.56 -4.80
C GLU A 126 -18.70 -14.98 -6.16
N THR A 127 -17.43 -14.66 -6.44
CA THR A 127 -16.85 -14.85 -7.78
C THR A 127 -15.52 -15.61 -7.75
N PHE A 128 -15.03 -15.92 -8.96
CA PHE A 128 -13.73 -16.56 -9.17
C PHE A 128 -12.60 -15.55 -8.95
N ILE A 129 -11.61 -15.93 -8.13
CA ILE A 129 -10.41 -15.13 -7.89
C ILE A 129 -9.29 -15.66 -8.81
N SER A 130 -8.76 -14.79 -9.66
CA SER A 130 -7.65 -15.11 -10.55
C SER A 130 -6.32 -15.02 -9.80
N SER A 131 -6.02 -13.87 -9.21
CA SER A 131 -4.74 -13.62 -8.55
C SER A 131 -4.83 -12.59 -7.42
N VAL A 132 -3.79 -12.54 -6.60
CA VAL A 132 -3.61 -11.53 -5.54
C VAL A 132 -2.29 -10.81 -5.77
N CYS A 133 -2.34 -9.49 -5.85
CA CYS A 133 -1.17 -8.62 -6.01
C CYS A 133 -0.90 -7.87 -4.72
N ILE A 134 0.34 -7.92 -4.23
CA ILE A 134 0.70 -7.27 -2.96
C ILE A 134 1.79 -6.23 -3.22
N SER A 135 1.55 -5.00 -2.78
CA SER A 135 2.46 -3.87 -2.86
C SER A 135 2.87 -3.41 -1.47
N ASP A 136 4.15 -3.13 -1.27
CA ASP A 136 4.69 -2.58 -0.02
C ASP A 136 4.49 -1.04 0.06
N LEU A 137 3.84 -0.56 1.11
CA LEU A 137 3.55 0.87 1.31
C LEU A 137 4.66 1.64 2.04
N ARG A 138 5.75 0.98 2.47
CA ARG A 138 6.99 1.60 3.01
C ARG A 138 6.75 2.76 3.98
N GLN A 139 5.97 2.53 5.05
CA GLN A 139 5.62 3.59 5.99
C GLN A 139 6.73 3.88 7.03
N GLY A 140 6.92 5.11 7.50
CA GLY A 140 7.80 5.42 8.65
C GLY A 140 9.24 5.86 8.33
N PRO A 141 9.95 6.38 9.36
CA PRO A 141 11.09 7.31 9.20
C PRO A 141 12.35 6.72 8.51
N ASP A 142 12.58 5.41 8.65
CA ASP A 142 13.77 4.73 8.12
C ASP A 142 13.44 3.72 7.02
N ARG A 143 12.22 3.73 6.47
CA ARG A 143 11.76 2.73 5.50
C ARG A 143 11.85 3.30 4.09
N HIS A 144 13.02 3.19 3.46
CA HIS A 144 13.29 3.80 2.16
C HIS A 144 12.63 3.02 1.02
N TYR A 145 12.21 3.72 -0.03
CA TYR A 145 11.81 3.15 -1.31
C TYR A 145 13.06 2.77 -2.10
N PHE A 146 13.05 1.58 -2.70
CA PHE A 146 14.13 1.09 -3.56
C PHE A 146 13.64 0.91 -4.99
N TYR A 147 14.44 1.42 -5.93
CA TYR A 147 14.24 1.29 -7.37
C TYR A 147 15.51 0.74 -7.99
N THR A 148 15.46 -0.50 -8.48
CA THR A 148 16.66 -1.12 -9.03
C THR A 148 16.68 -1.05 -10.55
N VAL A 149 17.59 -0.23 -11.09
CA VAL A 149 17.77 0.00 -12.53
C VAL A 149 18.76 -1.01 -13.11
N ASP A 150 18.39 -1.63 -14.23
CA ASP A 150 19.20 -2.61 -14.92
C ASP A 150 20.44 -2.00 -15.59
N ALA A 151 21.51 -2.80 -15.68
CA ALA A 151 22.78 -2.44 -16.30
C ALA A 151 22.70 -2.06 -17.80
N GLN A 152 21.53 -2.25 -18.42
CA GLN A 152 21.27 -1.95 -19.84
C GLN A 152 20.68 -0.55 -20.03
N ALA A 153 20.23 0.10 -18.96
CA ALA A 153 19.83 1.50 -19.01
C ALA A 153 21.07 2.39 -18.98
N ASP A 154 21.11 3.38 -19.85
CA ASP A 154 22.20 4.36 -19.91
C ASP A 154 21.98 5.49 -18.91
N ARG A 155 20.72 5.81 -18.60
CA ARG A 155 20.36 6.96 -17.76
C ARG A 155 19.13 6.65 -16.90
N ALA A 156 19.08 7.28 -15.73
CA ALA A 156 17.89 7.29 -14.87
C ALA A 156 17.50 8.74 -14.54
N LEU A 157 16.26 9.10 -14.87
CA LEU A 157 15.64 10.37 -14.51
C LEU A 157 14.77 10.17 -13.29
N VAL A 158 15.00 10.99 -12.26
CA VAL A 158 14.36 10.85 -10.95
C VAL A 158 13.76 12.18 -10.54
N SER A 159 12.53 12.14 -10.06
CA SER A 159 11.85 13.24 -9.36
C SER A 159 10.98 12.71 -8.23
N VAL A 160 10.74 13.52 -7.21
CA VAL A 160 9.84 13.17 -6.09
C VAL A 160 8.41 13.09 -6.57
N ALA A 161 7.71 11.99 -6.26
CA ALA A 161 6.29 11.85 -6.55
C ALA A 161 5.47 12.77 -5.62
N PRO A 162 4.63 13.67 -6.15
CA PRO A 162 3.82 14.55 -5.32
C PRO A 162 2.68 13.77 -4.65
N GLY A 163 2.68 13.73 -3.32
CA GLY A 163 1.54 13.28 -2.52
C GLY A 163 0.46 14.36 -2.34
N LEU A 164 -0.59 14.04 -1.57
CA LEU A 164 -1.63 15.02 -1.18
C LEU A 164 -1.03 16.20 -0.42
N ALA A 165 0.04 15.94 0.34
CA ALA A 165 0.78 16.96 1.03
C ALA A 165 2.28 16.73 0.80
N MET A 166 2.93 17.75 0.24
CA MET A 166 4.32 17.72 -0.19
C MET A 166 5.27 17.88 1.01
N PRO A 167 6.37 17.11 1.08
CA PRO A 167 7.38 17.32 2.12
C PRO A 167 7.98 18.73 2.03
N LEU A 168 8.15 19.40 3.17
CA LEU A 168 8.79 20.72 3.26
C LEU A 168 10.32 20.64 3.10
N GLY A 169 10.91 19.51 3.50
CA GLY A 169 12.35 19.26 3.43
C GLY A 169 12.81 18.71 2.08
N PRO A 170 14.14 18.76 1.80
CA PRO A 170 14.69 17.95 0.73
C PRO A 170 14.47 16.47 1.01
N VAL A 171 14.25 15.72 -0.05
CA VAL A 171 14.20 14.26 -0.04
C VAL A 171 15.59 13.76 -0.42
N ASP A 172 16.16 12.93 0.46
CA ASP A 172 17.45 12.31 0.19
C ASP A 172 17.27 11.21 -0.85
N VAL A 173 18.07 11.26 -1.91
CA VAL A 173 18.16 10.23 -2.95
C VAL A 173 19.59 9.74 -3.03
N THR A 174 19.79 8.46 -2.73
CA THR A 174 21.10 7.82 -2.79
C THR A 174 21.16 6.85 -3.96
N LEU A 175 22.26 6.91 -4.71
CA LEU A 175 22.59 5.95 -5.75
C LEU A 175 23.64 5.00 -5.19
N THR A 176 23.28 3.72 -5.14
CA THR A 176 24.11 2.64 -4.64
C THR A 176 24.44 1.66 -5.76
N SER A 177 25.70 1.21 -5.79
CA SER A 177 26.14 0.12 -6.67
C SER A 177 27.00 -0.87 -5.90
N LEU A 178 26.72 -2.16 -6.08
CA LEU A 178 27.41 -3.26 -5.39
C LEU A 178 27.48 -3.06 -3.86
N GLY A 179 26.42 -2.49 -3.27
CA GLY A 179 26.34 -2.20 -1.84
C GLY A 179 27.19 -1.02 -1.37
N THR A 180 27.70 -0.19 -2.28
CA THR A 180 28.45 1.02 -1.95
C THR A 180 27.75 2.28 -2.48
N ASP A 181 27.59 3.28 -1.60
CA ASP A 181 27.03 4.58 -1.95
C ASP A 181 27.98 5.32 -2.90
N ILE A 182 27.51 5.63 -4.12
CA ILE A 182 28.27 6.41 -5.10
C ILE A 182 27.99 7.90 -4.89
N THR A 183 26.70 8.26 -4.83
CA THR A 183 26.26 9.66 -4.73
C THR A 183 24.98 9.78 -3.92
N THR A 184 24.93 10.79 -3.06
CA THR A 184 23.72 11.23 -2.36
C THR A 184 23.37 12.64 -2.84
N VAL A 185 22.10 12.86 -3.17
CA VAL A 185 21.58 14.14 -3.65
C VAL A 185 20.29 14.48 -2.91
N ASP A 186 20.22 15.72 -2.44
CA ASP A 186 19.03 16.29 -1.85
C ASP A 186 18.13 16.82 -2.98
N LEU A 187 16.91 16.31 -3.08
CA LEU A 187 15.94 16.70 -4.11
C LEU A 187 14.70 17.31 -3.48
N ARG A 188 14.31 18.51 -3.92
CA ARG A 188 13.01 19.08 -3.56
C ARG A 188 11.91 18.60 -4.51
N VAL A 189 10.66 18.78 -4.09
CA VAL A 189 9.52 18.66 -5.01
C VAL A 189 9.69 19.65 -6.16
N ASP A 190 9.45 19.19 -7.39
CA ASP A 190 9.68 19.89 -8.68
C ASP A 190 11.15 19.99 -9.15
N GLU A 191 12.11 19.44 -8.39
CA GLU A 191 13.48 19.24 -8.89
C GLU A 191 13.62 17.87 -9.54
N LEU A 192 14.50 17.76 -10.53
CA LEU A 192 14.90 16.48 -11.10
C LEU A 192 16.40 16.24 -10.95
N LYS A 193 16.76 14.97 -10.93
CA LYS A 193 18.13 14.52 -11.13
C LYS A 193 18.20 13.52 -12.28
N SER A 194 19.19 13.70 -13.14
CA SER A 194 19.59 12.72 -14.15
C SER A 194 20.88 12.06 -13.68
N PHE A 195 20.88 10.73 -13.61
CA PHE A 195 22.04 9.90 -13.31
C PHE A 195 22.54 9.23 -14.60
N ASP A 196 23.84 9.31 -14.86
CA ASP A 196 24.51 8.59 -15.96
C ASP A 196 24.94 7.21 -15.46
N LEU A 197 24.41 6.17 -16.09
CA LEU A 197 24.56 4.77 -15.73
C LEU A 197 25.38 3.97 -16.77
N SER A 198 25.80 4.60 -17.87
CA SER A 198 26.45 3.93 -19.02
C SER A 198 27.70 3.10 -18.70
N GLN A 199 28.35 3.33 -17.56
CA GLN A 199 29.53 2.59 -17.09
C GLN A 199 29.31 1.85 -15.76
N LEU A 200 28.09 1.92 -15.22
CA LEU A 200 27.70 1.28 -13.99
C LEU A 200 26.97 -0.03 -14.33
N GLY A 201 27.12 -1.04 -13.49
CA GLY A 201 26.32 -2.26 -13.60
C GLY A 201 24.89 -2.01 -13.15
N THR A 202 24.25 -3.02 -12.57
CA THR A 202 22.99 -2.84 -11.86
C THR A 202 23.17 -1.83 -10.72
N VAL A 203 22.28 -0.85 -10.65
CA VAL A 203 22.29 0.20 -9.62
C VAL A 203 20.95 0.23 -8.90
N THR A 204 21.00 0.59 -7.62
CA THR A 204 19.82 0.79 -6.79
C THR A 204 19.71 2.27 -6.45
N VAL A 205 18.55 2.87 -6.69
CA VAL A 205 18.21 4.21 -6.25
C VAL A 205 17.34 4.06 -5.00
N SER A 206 17.80 4.61 -3.87
CA SER A 206 17.01 4.62 -2.64
C SER A 206 16.55 6.02 -2.27
N SER A 207 15.36 6.13 -1.69
CA SER A 207 14.81 7.41 -1.25
C SER A 207 13.87 7.28 -0.05
N SER A 208 13.79 8.33 0.77
CA SER A 208 12.84 8.39 1.89
C SER A 208 11.38 8.55 1.46
N HIS A 209 11.13 9.03 0.22
CA HIS A 209 9.79 9.21 -0.33
C HIS A 209 9.66 8.48 -1.66
N GLU A 210 8.40 8.28 -2.08
CA GLU A 210 8.11 7.72 -3.39
C GLU A 210 8.64 8.65 -4.51
N LEU A 211 9.26 8.04 -5.52
CA LEU A 211 9.86 8.71 -6.66
C LEU A 211 9.16 8.27 -7.96
N VAL A 212 9.12 9.19 -8.92
CA VAL A 212 8.89 8.84 -10.33
C VAL A 212 10.24 8.61 -10.98
N VAL A 213 10.51 7.37 -11.39
CA VAL A 213 11.77 6.95 -11.99
C VAL A 213 11.55 6.53 -13.44
N LEU A 214 12.24 7.20 -14.37
CA LEU A 214 12.28 6.81 -15.77
C LEU A 214 13.67 6.28 -16.11
N ALA A 215 13.73 5.01 -16.54
CA ALA A 215 14.93 4.39 -17.06
C ALA A 215 14.99 4.61 -18.58
N GLU A 216 16.10 5.17 -19.06
CA GLU A 216 16.34 5.46 -20.47
C GLU A 216 17.53 4.66 -21.00
N MET A 217 17.36 4.14 -22.21
CA MET A 217 18.40 3.55 -23.04
C MET A 217 18.50 4.40 -24.30
N GLY A 218 19.69 4.85 -24.68
CA GLY A 218 19.90 5.71 -25.83
C GLY A 218 19.25 7.10 -25.69
N THR A 219 18.56 7.55 -26.74
CA THR A 219 18.16 8.96 -26.95
C THR A 219 16.65 9.22 -27.00
N GLY A 220 15.81 8.19 -26.94
CA GLY A 220 14.35 8.37 -26.99
C GLY A 220 13.58 7.08 -26.75
N GLY A 221 12.28 7.21 -26.52
CA GLY A 221 11.41 6.06 -26.23
C GLY A 221 9.98 6.47 -25.89
N ALA A 222 9.17 5.48 -25.55
CA ALA A 222 7.79 5.71 -25.12
C ALA A 222 7.42 4.73 -24.00
N THR A 223 6.67 5.20 -23.01
CA THR A 223 6.23 4.38 -21.89
C THR A 223 4.85 4.83 -21.42
N TYR A 224 4.04 3.89 -20.94
CA TYR A 224 2.86 4.18 -20.14
C TYR A 224 3.34 4.75 -18.80
N LEU A 225 2.86 5.95 -18.45
CA LEU A 225 3.19 6.57 -17.18
C LEU A 225 2.00 6.46 -16.23
N GLU A 226 2.22 5.77 -15.11
CA GLU A 226 1.22 5.66 -14.06
C GLU A 226 0.97 7.02 -13.39
N PRO A 227 -0.29 7.32 -13.06
CA PRO A 227 -0.62 8.52 -12.33
C PRO A 227 -0.06 8.46 -10.90
N THR A 228 0.33 9.63 -10.37
CA THR A 228 0.81 9.76 -8.99
C THR A 228 -0.29 9.49 -7.97
N ASP A 229 -1.55 9.59 -8.39
CA ASP A 229 -2.77 9.33 -7.61
C ASP A 229 -3.63 8.25 -8.28
N SER A 230 -3.06 7.06 -8.48
CA SER A 230 -3.79 5.96 -9.12
C SER A 230 -4.99 5.49 -8.30
N GLU A 231 -6.13 5.36 -8.97
CA GLU A 231 -7.32 4.75 -8.38
C GLU A 231 -7.17 3.23 -8.32
N PRO A 232 -7.49 2.59 -7.18
CA PRO A 232 -7.34 1.15 -7.01
C PRO A 232 -8.27 0.32 -7.91
N SER A 233 -9.39 0.88 -8.39
CA SER A 233 -10.39 0.19 -9.20
C SER A 233 -9.94 -0.05 -10.65
N ASP A 234 -9.42 0.98 -11.32
CA ASP A 234 -9.10 0.96 -12.76
C ASP A 234 -7.68 1.45 -13.12
N LYS A 235 -6.88 1.81 -12.10
CA LYS A 235 -5.51 2.34 -12.23
C LYS A 235 -5.40 3.64 -13.04
N ARG A 236 -6.52 4.34 -13.28
CA ARG A 236 -6.51 5.69 -13.85
C ARG A 236 -6.30 6.70 -12.73
N GLY A 237 -5.96 7.92 -13.09
CA GLY A 237 -5.73 8.97 -12.10
C GLY A 237 -5.86 10.35 -12.69
N HIS A 238 -5.56 11.35 -11.87
CA HIS A 238 -5.82 12.75 -12.20
C HIS A 238 -4.54 13.57 -12.33
N SER A 239 -3.43 13.10 -11.76
CA SER A 239 -2.17 13.83 -11.62
C SER A 239 -0.97 13.02 -12.13
N TRP A 240 -0.03 13.73 -12.78
CA TRP A 240 1.28 13.21 -13.14
C TRP A 240 2.36 14.25 -12.85
N ALA A 241 3.49 13.79 -12.30
CA ALA A 241 4.73 14.55 -12.25
C ALA A 241 5.77 13.85 -13.11
N ILE A 242 6.22 14.52 -14.17
CA ILE A 242 7.05 13.90 -15.20
C ILE A 242 8.43 14.57 -15.19
N PRO A 243 9.51 13.85 -14.85
CA PRO A 243 10.86 14.38 -15.01
C PRO A 243 11.19 14.42 -16.52
N MET A 244 11.30 15.62 -17.08
CA MET A 244 11.61 15.81 -18.49
C MET A 244 12.98 16.45 -18.68
N GLU A 245 13.79 15.91 -19.58
CA GLU A 245 15.02 16.55 -20.04
C GLU A 245 14.73 17.69 -21.04
N SER A 246 15.74 18.54 -21.29
CA SER A 246 15.67 19.52 -22.37
C SER A 246 15.60 18.81 -23.73
N GLY A 247 14.72 19.26 -24.61
CA GLY A 247 14.49 18.61 -25.90
C GLY A 247 13.02 18.62 -26.29
N LEU A 248 12.70 17.80 -27.30
CA LEU A 248 11.33 17.57 -27.72
C LEU A 248 10.77 16.38 -26.95
N SER A 249 9.58 16.54 -26.40
CA SER A 249 8.87 15.45 -25.75
C SER A 249 7.38 15.56 -26.05
N LYS A 250 6.67 14.44 -25.96
CA LYS A 250 5.26 14.35 -26.33
C LYS A 250 4.49 13.61 -25.27
N VAL A 251 3.36 14.18 -24.86
CA VAL A 251 2.43 13.55 -23.93
C VAL A 251 1.11 13.32 -24.64
N HIS A 252 0.54 12.14 -24.43
CA HIS A 252 -0.77 11.76 -24.93
C HIS A 252 -1.65 11.26 -23.79
N LEU A 253 -2.72 12.00 -23.51
CA LEU A 253 -3.71 11.70 -22.49
C LEU A 253 -4.98 11.11 -23.10
N LEU A 254 -5.57 10.16 -22.39
CA LEU A 254 -6.79 9.48 -22.78
C LEU A 254 -7.78 9.46 -21.61
N SER A 255 -8.99 9.94 -21.84
CA SER A 255 -10.09 9.87 -20.87
C SER A 255 -11.38 9.40 -21.53
N ASP A 256 -12.28 8.80 -20.78
CA ASP A 256 -13.60 8.40 -21.29
C ASP A 256 -14.55 9.61 -21.41
N LYS A 257 -14.26 10.70 -20.71
CA LYS A 257 -15.11 11.90 -20.63
C LYS A 257 -14.35 13.14 -21.10
N ALA A 258 -15.11 14.22 -21.34
CA ALA A 258 -14.51 15.53 -21.58
C ALA A 258 -13.62 15.93 -20.40
N ASN A 259 -12.46 16.50 -20.70
CA ASN A 259 -11.42 16.71 -19.71
C ASN A 259 -10.86 18.14 -19.80
N GLN A 260 -10.68 18.78 -18.66
CA GLN A 260 -9.89 20.00 -18.52
C GLN A 260 -8.48 19.59 -18.07
N ILE A 261 -7.48 19.91 -18.89
CA ILE A 261 -6.08 19.58 -18.64
C ILE A 261 -5.34 20.84 -18.25
N GLN A 262 -4.68 20.81 -17.11
CA GLN A 262 -3.80 21.87 -16.64
C GLN A 262 -2.36 21.38 -16.69
N ILE A 263 -1.51 22.13 -17.39
CA ILE A 263 -0.10 21.81 -17.55
C ILE A 263 0.70 22.92 -16.86
N LYS A 264 1.50 22.57 -15.87
CA LYS A 264 2.37 23.48 -15.13
C LYS A 264 3.82 23.17 -15.46
N THR A 265 4.52 24.21 -15.94
CA THR A 265 5.96 24.22 -16.22
C THR A 265 6.62 25.35 -15.45
N SER A 266 7.95 25.44 -15.47
CA SER A 266 8.70 26.57 -14.90
C SER A 266 8.31 27.93 -15.49
N ASN A 267 7.77 27.97 -16.71
CA ASN A 267 7.37 29.19 -17.40
C ASN A 267 5.95 29.66 -17.05
N GLY A 268 5.15 28.81 -16.39
CA GLY A 268 3.77 29.12 -16.02
C GLY A 268 2.82 27.94 -16.14
N THR A 269 1.53 28.23 -15.97
CA THR A 269 0.44 27.25 -16.05
C THR A 269 -0.43 27.53 -17.27
N GLU A 270 -0.65 26.50 -18.08
CA GLU A 270 -1.52 26.53 -19.25
C GLU A 270 -2.73 25.61 -19.05
N LEU A 271 -3.86 25.97 -19.68
CA LEU A 271 -5.13 25.26 -19.56
C LEU A 271 -5.63 24.86 -20.94
N PHE A 272 -5.98 23.59 -21.07
CA PHE A 272 -6.50 22.97 -22.28
C PHE A 272 -7.81 22.25 -22.00
N TYR A 273 -8.61 22.05 -23.05
CA TYR A 273 -9.87 21.32 -22.97
C TYR A 273 -9.92 20.27 -24.06
N ALA A 274 -10.09 19.01 -23.67
CA ALA A 274 -10.30 17.89 -24.57
C ALA A 274 -11.79 17.58 -24.64
N GLN A 275 -12.34 17.53 -25.85
CA GLN A 275 -13.76 17.35 -26.11
C GLN A 275 -13.99 16.00 -26.83
N PRO A 276 -15.12 15.32 -26.56
CA PRO A 276 -15.46 14.08 -27.22
C PRO A 276 -15.73 14.29 -28.71
N SER A 277 -15.51 13.25 -29.51
CA SER A 277 -15.64 13.29 -30.97
C SER A 277 -17.06 13.07 -31.49
N GLU A 278 -18.09 13.06 -30.62
CA GLU A 278 -19.50 12.74 -30.92
C GLU A 278 -19.70 11.35 -31.58
N MET A 279 -18.66 10.52 -31.60
CA MET A 279 -18.68 9.17 -32.13
C MET A 279 -18.87 8.15 -30.99
N SER A 280 -19.62 7.09 -31.26
CA SER A 280 -19.70 5.93 -30.36
C SER A 280 -18.40 5.11 -30.37
N ARG A 281 -18.09 4.44 -29.26
CA ARG A 281 -16.88 3.60 -29.08
C ARG A 281 -15.58 4.36 -29.34
N THR A 282 -15.54 5.61 -28.86
CA THR A 282 -14.34 6.45 -28.91
C THR A 282 -14.18 7.19 -27.58
N ALA A 283 -12.99 7.12 -27.00
CA ALA A 283 -12.54 7.93 -25.89
C ALA A 283 -12.06 9.31 -26.37
N VAL A 284 -11.77 10.20 -25.42
CA VAL A 284 -11.32 11.58 -25.61
C VAL A 284 -9.79 11.64 -25.56
N PRO A 285 -9.10 11.82 -26.70
CA PRO A 285 -7.66 11.99 -26.74
C PRO A 285 -7.26 13.46 -26.57
N PHE A 286 -6.10 13.68 -25.96
CA PHE A 286 -5.40 14.95 -25.96
C PHE A 286 -3.91 14.72 -26.17
N THR A 287 -3.30 15.50 -27.06
CA THR A 287 -1.87 15.40 -27.36
C THR A 287 -1.23 16.77 -27.23
N HIS A 288 -0.11 16.84 -26.52
CA HIS A 288 0.69 18.06 -26.38
C HIS A 288 2.17 17.74 -26.61
N GLU A 289 2.85 18.62 -27.35
CA GLU A 289 4.27 18.54 -27.64
C GLU A 289 5.00 19.64 -26.87
N PHE A 290 5.99 19.24 -26.09
CA PHE A 290 6.86 20.12 -25.33
C PHE A 290 8.17 20.34 -26.08
N ASN A 291 8.68 21.56 -25.98
CA ASN A 291 10.03 21.90 -26.42
C ASN A 291 10.73 22.65 -25.28
N LEU A 292 11.43 21.90 -24.45
CA LEU A 292 12.01 22.40 -23.20
C LEU A 292 13.46 22.84 -23.42
N THR A 293 13.82 24.03 -22.95
CA THR A 293 15.20 24.57 -23.05
C THR A 293 16.12 24.09 -21.93
N SER A 294 15.55 23.57 -20.85
CA SER A 294 16.25 23.05 -19.67
C SER A 294 15.44 21.93 -19.05
N ASN A 295 16.12 20.99 -18.40
CA ASN A 295 15.48 19.91 -17.67
C ASN A 295 14.60 20.48 -16.55
N GLN A 296 13.37 19.98 -16.41
CA GLN A 296 12.42 20.36 -15.36
C GLN A 296 11.39 19.26 -15.14
N VAL A 297 10.72 19.30 -13.98
CA VAL A 297 9.53 18.47 -13.75
C VAL A 297 8.31 19.18 -14.33
N VAL A 298 7.54 18.48 -15.15
CA VAL A 298 6.26 18.98 -15.69
C VAL A 298 5.12 18.33 -14.90
N GLN A 299 4.28 19.16 -14.30
CA GLN A 299 3.09 18.70 -13.59
C GLN A 299 1.87 18.80 -14.51
N ILE A 300 1.14 17.69 -14.65
CA ILE A 300 -0.08 17.63 -15.44
C ILE A 300 -1.21 17.20 -14.52
N THR A 301 -2.29 17.98 -14.47
CA THR A 301 -3.51 17.61 -13.75
C THR A 301 -4.71 17.63 -14.68
N THR A 302 -5.66 16.74 -14.40
CA THR A 302 -6.85 16.52 -15.21
C THR A 302 -8.10 16.52 -14.36
N SER A 303 -9.24 16.95 -14.94
CA SER A 303 -10.52 16.98 -14.24
C SER A 303 -11.27 15.64 -14.26
N ALA A 304 -10.84 14.71 -15.10
CA ALA A 304 -11.41 13.37 -15.22
C ALA A 304 -10.28 12.34 -15.27
N ALA A 305 -10.50 11.21 -14.60
CA ALA A 305 -9.57 10.09 -14.57
C ALA A 305 -9.11 9.74 -15.99
N SER A 306 -7.78 9.71 -16.18
CA SER A 306 -7.15 9.53 -17.48
C SER A 306 -5.96 8.59 -17.39
N ARG A 307 -5.50 8.15 -18.57
CA ARG A 307 -4.23 7.44 -18.76
C ARG A 307 -3.30 8.26 -19.61
N MET A 308 -1.99 8.08 -19.41
CA MET A 308 -0.99 8.84 -20.14
C MET A 308 0.06 7.95 -20.79
N LEU A 309 0.34 8.24 -22.06
CA LEU A 309 1.55 7.80 -22.74
C LEU A 309 2.53 8.98 -22.77
N TYR A 310 3.75 8.75 -22.30
CA TYR A 310 4.85 9.69 -22.41
C TYR A 310 5.85 9.21 -23.46
N GLN A 311 6.30 10.11 -24.33
CA GLN A 311 7.35 9.86 -25.31
C GLN A 311 8.48 10.88 -25.15
N SER A 312 9.70 10.40 -24.92
CA SER A 312 10.92 11.20 -24.99
C SER A 312 11.47 11.19 -26.42
N GLU A 313 11.85 12.37 -26.94
CA GLU A 313 12.33 12.60 -28.31
C GLU A 313 11.47 11.87 -29.37
N PRO A 314 10.26 12.38 -29.65
CA PRO A 314 9.25 11.66 -30.42
C PRO A 314 9.76 11.31 -31.82
N SER A 315 9.97 10.02 -32.05
CA SER A 315 10.31 9.45 -33.36
C SER A 315 9.32 8.36 -33.74
N ASN A 316 9.09 8.17 -35.04
CA ASN A 316 8.17 7.15 -35.54
C ASN A 316 8.77 5.74 -35.55
N THR A 317 9.91 5.52 -34.90
CA THR A 317 10.64 4.24 -34.91
C THR A 317 11.13 3.79 -33.54
N THR A 318 10.85 4.55 -32.49
CA THR A 318 11.35 4.27 -31.14
C THR A 318 10.22 4.41 -30.11
N GLY A 319 10.06 3.40 -29.28
CA GLY A 319 9.05 3.39 -28.22
C GLY A 319 8.07 2.24 -28.38
N ILE A 320 7.93 1.48 -27.30
CA ILE A 320 7.01 0.36 -27.19
C ILE A 320 6.56 0.27 -25.74
N THR A 321 5.28 0.01 -25.51
CA THR A 321 4.77 -0.14 -24.15
C THR A 321 3.55 -1.06 -24.13
N SER A 322 3.48 -1.88 -23.08
CA SER A 322 2.27 -2.64 -22.74
C SER A 322 1.20 -1.67 -22.25
N TRP A 323 -0.05 -1.87 -22.67
CA TRP A 323 -1.14 -0.96 -22.36
C TRP A 323 -2.18 -1.65 -21.47
N PRO A 324 -2.57 -1.05 -20.33
CA PRO A 324 -3.52 -1.67 -19.41
C PRO A 324 -4.95 -1.69 -19.99
N ALA A 325 -5.72 -2.72 -19.61
CA ALA A 325 -7.16 -2.85 -19.86
C ALA A 325 -7.94 -1.82 -19.06
N THR A 326 -9.20 -1.54 -19.41
CA THR A 326 -10.05 -0.58 -18.67
C THR A 326 -10.26 -0.99 -17.21
N THR A 327 -10.07 -2.26 -16.86
CA THR A 327 -10.16 -2.82 -15.51
C THR A 327 -8.89 -2.64 -14.66
N GLY A 328 -7.85 -1.99 -15.19
CA GLY A 328 -6.59 -1.70 -14.49
C GLY A 328 -5.49 -2.74 -14.72
N ALA A 329 -5.83 -4.03 -14.77
CA ALA A 329 -4.89 -5.08 -15.16
C ALA A 329 -4.43 -4.95 -16.62
N TYR A 330 -3.34 -5.61 -17.01
CA TYR A 330 -2.88 -5.67 -18.41
C TYR A 330 -3.65 -6.69 -19.24
N LEU A 331 -4.13 -7.76 -18.62
CA LEU A 331 -5.02 -8.75 -19.25
C LEU A 331 -6.47 -8.33 -19.05
N GLY A 332 -7.24 -8.27 -20.13
CA GLY A 332 -8.67 -7.95 -20.02
C GLY A 332 -9.38 -8.00 -21.37
N HIS A 333 -10.67 -7.67 -21.37
CA HIS A 333 -11.52 -7.74 -22.56
C HIS A 333 -11.72 -6.39 -23.27
N SER A 334 -11.45 -5.26 -22.60
CA SER A 334 -11.65 -3.92 -23.18
C SER A 334 -10.49 -2.98 -22.90
N PHE A 335 -10.13 -2.17 -23.90
CA PHE A 335 -8.98 -1.27 -23.87
C PHE A 335 -9.28 0.06 -24.55
N THR A 336 -8.62 1.11 -24.06
CA THR A 336 -8.59 2.44 -24.69
C THR A 336 -7.13 2.76 -25.09
N PRO A 337 -6.59 2.18 -26.17
CA PRO A 337 -5.20 2.37 -26.58
C PRO A 337 -4.91 3.79 -27.08
N PRO A 338 -3.64 4.24 -27.06
CA PRO A 338 -3.24 5.59 -27.50
C PRO A 338 -3.65 5.87 -28.94
N ASN A 339 -4.25 7.03 -29.19
CA ASN A 339 -4.64 7.48 -30.52
C ASN A 339 -3.49 8.18 -31.24
N LEU A 340 -2.38 7.45 -31.39
CA LEU A 340 -1.16 7.88 -32.05
C LEU A 340 -0.77 6.89 -33.15
N GLU A 341 -0.15 7.40 -34.21
CA GLU A 341 0.36 6.58 -35.30
C GLU A 341 1.34 5.52 -34.79
N GLY A 342 1.08 4.26 -35.11
CA GLY A 342 1.88 3.12 -34.68
C GLY A 342 1.26 1.77 -35.07
N THR A 343 1.69 0.71 -34.39
CA THR A 343 1.12 -0.63 -34.52
C THR A 343 0.70 -1.13 -33.15
N LEU A 344 -0.51 -1.69 -33.07
CA LEU A 344 -0.94 -2.49 -31.93
C LEU A 344 -0.60 -3.95 -32.18
N ARG A 345 -0.05 -4.61 -31.15
CA ARG A 345 0.08 -6.06 -31.06
C ARG A 345 -0.98 -6.56 -30.09
N PHE A 346 -1.75 -7.54 -30.55
CA PHE A 346 -2.66 -8.30 -29.72
C PHE A 346 -2.04 -9.65 -29.43
N THR A 347 -1.99 -10.04 -28.16
CA THR A 347 -1.51 -11.35 -27.73
C THR A 347 -2.64 -12.06 -27.00
N ASN A 348 -2.93 -13.30 -27.40
CA ASN A 348 -3.94 -14.13 -26.75
C ASN A 348 -3.23 -15.24 -25.95
N PRO A 349 -3.17 -15.14 -24.61
CA PRO A 349 -2.58 -16.17 -23.75
C PRO A 349 -3.54 -17.35 -23.48
N GLY A 350 -4.81 -17.22 -23.86
CA GLY A 350 -5.84 -18.22 -23.58
C GLY A 350 -5.87 -19.40 -24.55
N ASP A 351 -6.69 -20.40 -24.21
CA ASP A 351 -6.91 -21.62 -25.00
C ASP A 351 -8.01 -21.48 -26.07
N ALA A 352 -8.78 -20.39 -26.03
CA ALA A 352 -9.88 -20.12 -26.94
C ALA A 352 -9.52 -19.00 -27.93
N ILE A 353 -10.16 -19.01 -29.10
CA ILE A 353 -10.03 -17.90 -30.07
C ILE A 353 -10.71 -16.67 -29.49
N VAL A 354 -10.03 -15.53 -29.51
CA VAL A 354 -10.57 -14.23 -29.06
C VAL A 354 -10.79 -13.33 -30.27
N THR A 355 -12.00 -12.78 -30.41
CA THR A 355 -12.38 -11.84 -31.46
C THR A 355 -12.40 -10.43 -30.91
N ILE A 356 -11.44 -9.63 -31.34
CA ILE A 356 -11.28 -8.23 -30.95
C ILE A 356 -11.97 -7.35 -31.98
N THR A 357 -12.80 -6.42 -31.53
CA THR A 357 -13.53 -5.49 -32.39
C THR A 357 -13.27 -4.05 -31.99
N TRP A 358 -13.31 -3.15 -32.98
CA TRP A 358 -13.28 -1.71 -32.78
C TRP A 358 -14.25 -1.04 -33.76
N ARG A 359 -14.37 0.29 -33.67
CA ARG A 359 -15.20 1.02 -34.62
C ARG A 359 -14.67 0.84 -36.05
N GLY A 360 -15.42 0.15 -36.89
CA GLY A 360 -15.09 -0.02 -38.31
C GLY A 360 -14.19 -1.22 -38.65
N GLY A 361 -13.88 -2.10 -37.69
CA GLY A 361 -13.08 -3.29 -37.95
C GLY A 361 -13.08 -4.32 -36.81
N GLY A 362 -12.40 -5.44 -37.04
CA GLY A 362 -12.16 -6.48 -36.05
C GLY A 362 -11.26 -7.59 -36.59
N ILE A 363 -10.63 -8.32 -35.69
CA ILE A 363 -9.71 -9.42 -35.98
C ILE A 363 -9.88 -10.53 -34.94
N SER A 364 -9.68 -11.78 -35.34
CA SER A 364 -9.67 -12.92 -34.42
C SER A 364 -8.26 -13.42 -34.22
N VAL A 365 -7.83 -13.53 -32.96
CA VAL A 365 -6.51 -13.99 -32.55
C VAL A 365 -6.62 -15.44 -32.08
N GLN A 366 -5.83 -16.33 -32.66
CA GLN A 366 -5.80 -17.74 -32.27
C GLN A 366 -5.24 -17.90 -30.83
N PRO A 367 -5.55 -19.01 -30.15
CA PRO A 367 -4.92 -19.37 -28.88
C PRO A 367 -3.39 -19.36 -29.00
N ASN A 368 -2.69 -18.82 -28.00
CA ASN A 368 -1.22 -18.76 -27.97
C ASN A 368 -0.62 -18.17 -29.25
N ALA A 369 -1.23 -17.10 -29.76
CA ALA A 369 -0.82 -16.42 -30.98
C ALA A 369 -0.88 -14.91 -30.81
N ILE A 370 -0.27 -14.23 -31.78
CA ILE A 370 -0.24 -12.78 -31.87
C ILE A 370 -0.78 -12.30 -33.21
N GLU A 371 -1.37 -11.12 -33.22
CA GLU A 371 -1.76 -10.40 -34.44
C GLU A 371 -1.35 -8.92 -34.35
N HIS A 372 -1.05 -8.32 -35.49
CA HIS A 372 -0.63 -6.92 -35.58
C HIS A 372 -1.62 -6.09 -36.40
N VAL A 373 -1.93 -4.88 -35.92
CA VAL A 373 -2.85 -3.96 -36.57
C VAL A 373 -2.26 -2.55 -36.60
N SER A 374 -2.22 -1.93 -37.78
CA SER A 374 -1.86 -0.52 -37.91
C SER A 374 -2.88 0.37 -37.19
N TRP A 375 -2.40 1.35 -36.44
CA TRP A 375 -3.21 2.14 -35.52
C TRP A 375 -2.86 3.64 -35.58
N PRO A 376 -3.84 4.55 -35.40
CA PRO A 376 -5.28 4.32 -35.36
C PRO A 376 -5.85 4.03 -36.77
N PRO A 377 -7.02 3.38 -36.88
CA PRO A 377 -7.69 3.19 -38.17
C PRO A 377 -8.06 4.54 -38.81
N GLU A 378 -7.95 4.62 -40.14
CA GLU A 378 -8.33 5.83 -40.88
C GLU A 378 -9.82 6.19 -40.66
N GLN A 379 -10.13 7.49 -40.74
CA GLN A 379 -11.50 8.05 -40.70
C GLN A 379 -12.24 7.97 -39.35
N ILE A 380 -11.57 7.62 -38.26
CA ILE A 380 -12.13 7.71 -36.90
C ILE A 380 -11.70 9.02 -36.25
N LEU A 381 -12.67 9.78 -35.74
CA LEU A 381 -12.41 10.95 -34.89
C LEU A 381 -12.49 10.51 -33.42
N GLY A 382 -11.50 10.89 -32.62
CA GLY A 382 -11.35 10.42 -31.22
C GLY A 382 -10.51 9.14 -31.12
N ALA A 383 -10.29 8.65 -29.89
CA ALA A 383 -9.49 7.47 -29.62
C ALA A 383 -10.37 6.21 -29.68
N PRO A 384 -10.23 5.31 -30.67
CA PRO A 384 -11.11 4.15 -30.76
C PRO A 384 -10.93 3.19 -29.57
N THR A 385 -12.04 2.63 -29.07
CA THR A 385 -12.00 1.61 -28.01
C THR A 385 -11.98 0.21 -28.61
N LEU A 386 -11.30 -0.71 -27.93
CA LEU A 386 -11.26 -2.13 -28.25
C LEU A 386 -12.18 -2.89 -27.30
N ASP A 387 -12.99 -3.80 -27.83
CA ASP A 387 -13.82 -4.72 -27.06
C ASP A 387 -13.70 -6.12 -27.66
N ALA A 388 -13.53 -7.13 -26.82
CA ALA A 388 -13.39 -8.53 -27.21
C ALA A 388 -14.35 -9.46 -26.45
N ASP A 389 -14.50 -10.69 -26.96
CA ASP A 389 -15.29 -11.77 -26.36
C ASP A 389 -14.49 -12.65 -25.38
N GLY A 390 -13.24 -12.30 -25.12
CA GLY A 390 -12.35 -12.93 -24.14
C GLY A 390 -11.17 -12.01 -23.80
N ASP A 391 -10.35 -12.42 -22.84
CA ASP A 391 -9.23 -11.61 -22.36
C ASP A 391 -8.00 -11.71 -23.28
N PHE A 392 -7.34 -10.58 -23.53
CA PHE A 392 -6.15 -10.46 -24.37
C PHE A 392 -5.24 -9.34 -23.87
N PHE A 393 -3.99 -9.30 -24.35
CA PHE A 393 -3.05 -8.20 -24.08
C PHE A 393 -2.97 -7.23 -25.25
N VAL A 394 -2.70 -5.96 -24.94
CA VAL A 394 -2.42 -4.91 -25.92
C VAL A 394 -1.02 -4.34 -25.68
N THR A 395 -0.20 -4.32 -26.73
CA THR A 395 1.07 -3.58 -26.74
C THR A 395 1.02 -2.57 -27.87
N TRP A 396 1.38 -1.32 -27.59
CA TRP A 396 1.52 -0.27 -28.60
C TRP A 396 2.99 -0.03 -28.91
N ALA A 397 3.32 0.12 -30.19
CA ALA A 397 4.65 0.48 -30.64
C ALA A 397 4.60 1.66 -31.64
N ALA A 398 5.54 2.59 -31.50
CA ALA A 398 5.77 3.67 -32.45
C ALA A 398 6.44 3.10 -33.72
N SER A 399 5.64 2.52 -34.61
CA SER A 399 6.10 1.96 -35.88
C SER A 399 5.54 2.74 -37.06
N GLY A 400 6.38 3.53 -37.75
CA GLY A 400 5.97 4.29 -38.93
C GLY A 400 5.96 3.47 -40.23
N SER A 401 6.85 2.48 -40.37
CA SER A 401 7.05 1.72 -41.62
C SER A 401 7.01 0.21 -41.48
N THR A 402 7.10 -0.33 -40.26
CA THR A 402 7.01 -1.76 -39.95
C THR A 402 5.62 -2.09 -39.44
N ASN A 403 5.06 -3.21 -39.90
CA ASN A 403 3.78 -3.73 -39.40
C ASN A 403 3.97 -4.72 -38.24
N ILE A 404 5.15 -4.74 -37.63
CA ILE A 404 5.54 -5.70 -36.59
C ILE A 404 6.20 -4.91 -35.46
N THR A 405 5.79 -5.20 -34.22
CA THR A 405 6.29 -4.52 -33.01
C THR A 405 7.69 -4.96 -32.61
N ASP A 406 8.08 -6.18 -32.98
CA ASP A 406 9.34 -6.82 -32.54
C ASP A 406 10.57 -6.11 -33.14
N ALA A 407 10.40 -5.52 -34.34
CA ALA A 407 11.41 -4.70 -35.00
C ALA A 407 11.60 -3.30 -34.37
N VAL A 408 10.75 -2.91 -33.41
CA VAL A 408 10.78 -1.58 -32.80
C VAL A 408 11.66 -1.60 -31.55
N SER A 409 12.62 -0.68 -31.52
CA SER A 409 13.50 -0.46 -30.38
C SER A 409 12.70 0.12 -29.21
N GLY A 410 12.89 -0.44 -28.02
CA GLY A 410 12.29 0.05 -26.79
C GLY A 410 12.47 -0.89 -25.61
N ILE A 411 12.13 -0.37 -24.43
CA ILE A 411 12.04 -1.14 -23.18
C ILE A 411 10.55 -1.28 -22.86
N THR A 412 10.09 -2.49 -22.56
CA THR A 412 8.70 -2.72 -22.14
C THR A 412 8.64 -3.84 -21.12
N MET A 413 7.75 -3.73 -20.14
CA MET A 413 7.40 -4.89 -19.32
C MET A 413 6.60 -5.89 -20.16
N ILE A 414 6.79 -7.18 -19.87
CA ILE A 414 5.93 -8.25 -20.35
C ILE A 414 5.01 -8.62 -19.18
N PRO A 415 3.70 -8.35 -19.28
CA PRO A 415 2.73 -8.78 -18.28
C PRO A 415 2.68 -10.31 -18.18
N ALA A 416 2.32 -10.82 -17.00
CA ALA A 416 2.19 -12.25 -16.77
C ALA A 416 0.86 -12.80 -17.29
N ASP A 417 0.90 -13.98 -17.93
CA ASP A 417 -0.26 -14.64 -18.54
C ASP A 417 -1.26 -15.15 -17.50
N ASP A 418 -0.78 -15.44 -16.28
CA ASP A 418 -1.55 -16.06 -15.20
C ASP A 418 -2.22 -15.05 -14.25
N THR A 419 -1.57 -13.92 -13.99
CA THR A 419 -2.10 -12.85 -13.11
C THR A 419 -2.63 -11.65 -13.89
N GLY A 420 -2.25 -11.49 -15.16
CA GLY A 420 -2.55 -10.30 -15.95
C GLY A 420 -1.89 -9.02 -15.44
N SER A 421 -0.90 -9.12 -14.54
CA SER A 421 -0.21 -8.01 -13.89
C SER A 421 1.28 -7.96 -14.27
N ILE A 422 2.06 -7.05 -13.68
CA ILE A 422 3.50 -6.89 -13.99
C ILE A 422 4.36 -8.08 -13.52
N SER A 423 3.86 -8.88 -12.57
CA SER A 423 4.54 -10.07 -12.05
C SER A 423 3.60 -11.27 -12.00
N GLY A 424 4.16 -12.47 -12.03
CA GLY A 424 3.39 -13.71 -11.99
C GLY A 424 4.29 -14.94 -12.14
N ALA A 425 3.68 -16.08 -12.41
CA ALA A 425 4.36 -17.35 -12.58
C ALA A 425 4.47 -17.80 -14.04
N SER A 426 3.68 -17.25 -14.97
CA SER A 426 3.69 -17.67 -16.38
C SER A 426 3.82 -16.49 -17.33
N PHE A 427 4.70 -16.61 -18.32
CA PHE A 427 4.92 -15.59 -19.34
C PHE A 427 5.13 -16.24 -20.70
N SER A 428 4.43 -15.75 -21.72
CA SER A 428 4.67 -16.11 -23.11
C SER A 428 5.14 -14.91 -23.91
N TYR A 429 6.29 -15.08 -24.57
CA TYR A 429 6.85 -14.07 -25.46
C TYR A 429 7.06 -14.64 -26.85
N TYR A 430 6.43 -14.00 -27.83
CA TYR A 430 6.56 -14.34 -29.24
C TYR A 430 7.45 -13.30 -29.91
N ASN A 431 8.53 -13.75 -30.52
CA ASN A 431 9.37 -12.92 -31.37
C ASN A 431 9.31 -13.40 -32.82
N THR A 432 8.80 -12.55 -33.69
CA THR A 432 8.65 -12.80 -35.13
C THR A 432 9.78 -12.21 -35.98
N ASP A 433 10.70 -11.43 -35.40
CA ASP A 433 11.81 -10.80 -36.12
C ASP A 433 13.16 -10.96 -35.38
N ASN A 434 14.26 -11.00 -36.12
CA ASN A 434 15.61 -11.06 -35.55
C ASN A 434 16.50 -9.92 -36.06
N SER A 435 15.89 -8.88 -36.63
CA SER A 435 16.61 -7.72 -37.16
C SER A 435 17.24 -6.86 -36.05
N VAL A 436 16.65 -6.87 -34.86
CA VAL A 436 17.09 -6.14 -33.67
C VAL A 436 17.50 -7.13 -32.59
N SER A 437 18.58 -6.84 -31.86
CA SER A 437 18.98 -7.66 -30.72
C SER A 437 17.99 -7.48 -29.58
N GLU A 438 17.47 -8.59 -29.08
CA GLU A 438 16.51 -8.63 -27.96
C GLU A 438 17.02 -9.47 -26.81
N HIS A 439 16.74 -9.03 -25.59
CA HIS A 439 16.90 -9.83 -24.39
C HIS A 439 15.75 -9.57 -23.42
N LEU A 440 15.41 -10.62 -22.68
CA LEU A 440 14.51 -10.55 -21.53
C LEU A 440 15.37 -10.51 -20.28
N ASN A 441 15.11 -9.56 -19.41
CA ASN A 441 15.63 -9.60 -18.06
C ASN A 441 14.55 -10.15 -17.14
N ILE A 442 14.84 -11.28 -16.50
CA ILE A 442 13.97 -11.93 -15.52
C ILE A 442 14.42 -11.47 -14.15
N VAL A 443 13.52 -10.87 -13.38
CA VAL A 443 13.78 -10.30 -12.06
C VAL A 443 12.89 -10.98 -11.03
N LEU A 444 13.45 -11.34 -9.88
CA LEU A 444 12.70 -11.90 -8.76
C LEU A 444 11.68 -10.88 -8.22
N ALA A 445 10.43 -11.30 -8.05
CA ALA A 445 9.35 -10.51 -7.46
C ALA A 445 8.90 -11.14 -6.12
N GLY A 446 9.87 -11.41 -5.24
CA GLY A 446 9.64 -12.08 -3.97
C GLY A 446 10.93 -12.30 -3.20
N TYR A 447 11.04 -13.43 -2.50
CA TYR A 447 12.24 -13.79 -1.72
C TYR A 447 13.10 -14.89 -2.36
N THR A 448 12.46 -15.90 -2.95
CA THR A 448 13.11 -17.02 -3.65
C THR A 448 12.22 -17.50 -4.77
N SER A 449 12.80 -17.93 -5.90
CA SER A 449 12.03 -18.47 -7.02
C SER A 449 12.86 -19.43 -7.84
N THR A 450 12.26 -20.51 -8.33
CA THR A 450 12.86 -21.38 -9.35
C THR A 450 12.10 -21.23 -10.64
N TRP A 451 12.80 -20.93 -11.73
CA TRP A 451 12.18 -20.65 -13.02
C TRP A 451 12.79 -21.48 -14.14
N ASN A 452 11.98 -21.70 -15.17
CA ASN A 452 12.31 -22.47 -16.36
C ASN A 452 11.85 -21.70 -17.59
N ALA A 453 12.80 -21.36 -18.46
CA ALA A 453 12.56 -20.83 -19.78
C ALA A 453 12.64 -21.96 -20.81
N SER A 454 11.57 -22.13 -21.58
CA SER A 454 11.44 -23.12 -22.64
C SER A 454 11.16 -22.48 -24.00
N GLY A 455 11.22 -23.28 -25.07
CA GLY A 455 11.09 -22.82 -26.45
C GLY A 455 12.44 -22.53 -27.08
N VAL A 456 12.66 -21.29 -27.52
CA VAL A 456 13.95 -20.87 -28.11
C VAL A 456 15.02 -20.69 -27.04
N ALA A 457 14.64 -20.08 -25.93
CA ALA A 457 15.41 -20.07 -24.72
C ALA A 457 15.16 -21.39 -23.99
N ASN A 458 16.21 -22.21 -23.80
CA ASN A 458 16.14 -23.43 -23.01
C ASN A 458 17.11 -23.29 -21.85
N GLN A 459 16.65 -22.65 -20.77
CA GLN A 459 17.44 -22.28 -19.60
C GLN A 459 16.63 -22.44 -18.33
N THR A 460 17.28 -22.82 -17.24
CA THR A 460 16.65 -22.93 -15.92
C THR A 460 17.51 -22.21 -14.89
N GLY A 461 16.89 -21.56 -13.92
CA GLY A 461 17.57 -20.81 -12.88
C GLY A 461 16.89 -20.91 -11.52
N MET A 462 17.63 -20.51 -10.49
CA MET A 462 17.13 -20.33 -9.13
C MET A 462 17.61 -18.98 -8.64
N PHE A 463 16.67 -18.19 -8.14
CA PHE A 463 16.93 -16.96 -7.42
C PHE A 463 16.93 -17.23 -5.92
N LEU A 464 18.03 -16.83 -5.28
CA LEU A 464 18.28 -16.99 -3.86
C LEU A 464 19.27 -15.90 -3.43
N ASP A 465 19.02 -15.29 -2.27
CA ASP A 465 19.86 -14.27 -1.67
C ASP A 465 20.16 -13.12 -2.67
N ASP A 466 21.44 -12.83 -2.92
CA ASP A 466 21.91 -11.73 -3.78
C ASP A 466 21.77 -12.02 -5.29
N ASN A 467 21.30 -13.21 -5.68
CA ASN A 467 21.04 -13.54 -7.08
C ASN A 467 19.54 -13.42 -7.39
N ASP A 468 19.14 -12.25 -7.89
CA ASP A 468 17.74 -11.86 -8.12
C ASP A 468 17.41 -11.59 -9.60
N ARG A 469 18.40 -11.65 -10.50
CA ARG A 469 18.25 -11.25 -11.91
C ARG A 469 18.93 -12.20 -12.88
N TYR A 470 18.34 -12.36 -14.06
CA TYR A 470 18.93 -13.14 -15.14
C TYR A 470 18.60 -12.56 -16.52
N ASN A 471 19.64 -12.29 -17.30
CA ASN A 471 19.53 -11.82 -18.67
C ASN A 471 19.48 -13.01 -19.65
N LEU A 472 18.35 -13.14 -20.33
CA LEU A 472 18.09 -14.16 -21.33
C LEU A 472 18.12 -13.53 -22.74
N THR A 473 19.09 -13.94 -23.55
CA THR A 473 19.15 -13.51 -24.96
C THR A 473 18.13 -14.27 -25.79
N LEU A 474 17.39 -13.54 -26.63
CA LEU A 474 16.34 -14.11 -27.46
C LEU A 474 16.82 -14.31 -28.90
N ASN A 475 16.35 -15.38 -29.53
CA ASN A 475 16.32 -15.49 -30.98
C ASN A 475 14.86 -15.55 -31.45
N GLN A 476 14.64 -15.46 -32.76
CA GLN A 476 13.31 -15.59 -33.36
C GLN A 476 12.60 -16.89 -32.95
N GLY A 477 11.34 -16.77 -32.54
CA GLY A 477 10.45 -17.85 -32.12
C GLY A 477 9.73 -17.54 -30.82
N THR A 478 9.16 -18.58 -30.20
CA THR A 478 8.42 -18.45 -28.93
C THR A 478 9.31 -18.84 -27.77
N THR A 479 9.28 -18.02 -26.72
CA THR A 479 9.91 -18.28 -25.42
C THR A 479 8.84 -18.22 -24.35
N ASN A 480 8.71 -19.29 -23.57
CA ASN A 480 7.83 -19.33 -22.41
C ASN A 480 8.68 -19.38 -21.15
N VAL A 481 8.37 -18.55 -20.17
CA VAL A 481 9.04 -18.54 -18.85
C VAL A 481 8.00 -18.92 -17.80
N GLU A 482 8.30 -19.97 -17.05
CA GLU A 482 7.43 -20.46 -15.98
C GLU A 482 8.19 -20.52 -14.66
N VAL A 483 7.53 -20.13 -13.57
CA VAL A 483 8.00 -20.34 -12.20
C VAL A 483 7.55 -21.72 -11.75
N GLU A 484 8.50 -22.61 -11.54
CA GLU A 484 8.23 -23.98 -11.09
C GLU A 484 7.92 -24.04 -9.58
N LYS A 485 8.45 -23.10 -8.79
CA LYS A 485 8.33 -23.11 -7.33
C LYS A 485 8.59 -21.74 -6.70
N ASP A 486 7.95 -21.53 -5.55
CA ASP A 486 8.09 -20.39 -4.63
C ASP A 486 7.49 -19.10 -5.22
N HIS A 487 8.23 -18.00 -5.27
CA HIS A 487 7.68 -16.66 -5.52
C HIS A 487 7.66 -16.24 -7.01
N PRO A 488 6.81 -15.27 -7.39
CA PRO A 488 6.69 -14.80 -8.77
C PRO A 488 7.94 -14.05 -9.26
N VAL A 489 7.99 -13.81 -10.57
CA VAL A 489 9.03 -13.02 -11.25
C VAL A 489 8.41 -11.87 -12.05
N ARG A 490 9.21 -10.87 -12.41
CA ARG A 490 8.89 -9.80 -13.39
C ARG A 490 9.78 -10.00 -14.61
N ILE A 491 9.27 -9.67 -15.80
CA ILE A 491 10.05 -9.73 -17.03
C ILE A 491 10.03 -8.38 -17.74
N THR A 492 11.21 -7.82 -17.97
CA THR A 492 11.39 -6.63 -18.81
C THR A 492 12.07 -7.03 -20.11
N ARG A 493 11.45 -6.65 -21.22
CA ARG A 493 12.03 -6.78 -22.57
C ARG A 493 12.82 -5.52 -22.87
N PHE A 494 14.02 -5.72 -23.37
CA PHE A 494 14.84 -4.69 -23.97
C PHE A 494 15.12 -5.08 -25.42
N SER A 495 14.90 -4.13 -26.32
CA SER A 495 15.15 -4.30 -27.75
C SER A 495 15.82 -3.06 -28.31
N GLY A 496 16.90 -3.26 -29.07
CA GLY A 496 17.59 -2.20 -29.82
C GLY A 496 18.46 -1.29 -28.95
N GLU A 497 18.67 -0.06 -29.43
CA GLU A 497 19.59 0.93 -28.83
C GLU A 497 18.86 2.07 -28.09
N ASN A 498 17.55 2.19 -28.28
CA ASN A 498 16.72 3.25 -27.70
C ASN A 498 15.55 2.67 -26.94
N GLY A 499 15.19 3.25 -25.79
CA GLY A 499 13.98 2.91 -25.05
C GLY A 499 13.79 3.74 -23.79
N LEU A 500 12.56 3.72 -23.28
CA LEU A 500 12.12 4.45 -22.09
C LEU A 500 11.18 3.56 -21.30
N TYR A 501 11.36 3.49 -19.99
CA TYR A 501 10.54 2.66 -19.11
C TYR A 501 10.26 3.36 -17.79
N HIS A 502 8.98 3.43 -17.41
CA HIS A 502 8.59 3.80 -16.05
C HIS A 502 8.90 2.64 -15.11
N LEU A 503 9.83 2.86 -14.18
CA LEU A 503 10.30 1.83 -13.27
C LEU A 503 9.47 1.89 -11.96
N PRO A 504 8.62 0.88 -11.67
CA PRO A 504 7.95 0.78 -10.38
C PRO A 504 8.96 0.48 -9.27
N HIS A 505 8.59 0.71 -8.01
CA HIS A 505 9.46 0.36 -6.90
C HIS A 505 9.55 -1.18 -6.74
N ASP A 506 10.62 -1.67 -6.13
CA ASP A 506 10.90 -3.12 -6.08
C ASP A 506 9.85 -3.92 -5.27
N GLY A 507 9.13 -3.24 -4.38
CA GLY A 507 8.06 -3.80 -3.54
C GLY A 507 6.68 -3.80 -4.18
N GLU A 508 6.51 -3.32 -5.42
CA GLU A 508 5.19 -3.05 -6.01
C GLU A 508 4.58 -4.24 -6.74
N GLN A 509 3.29 -4.54 -6.58
CA GLN A 509 2.55 -5.54 -7.37
C GLN A 509 3.30 -6.89 -7.50
N ARG A 510 3.65 -7.51 -6.37
CA ARG A 510 4.11 -8.91 -6.31
C ARG A 510 2.88 -9.81 -6.33
N CYS A 511 2.59 -10.41 -7.48
CA CYS A 511 1.33 -11.08 -7.75
C CYS A 511 1.47 -12.59 -7.81
N THR A 512 0.61 -13.29 -7.07
CA THR A 512 0.53 -14.74 -7.05
C THR A 512 -0.79 -15.21 -7.65
N GLN A 513 -0.74 -16.24 -8.50
CA GLN A 513 -1.93 -16.87 -9.03
C GLN A 513 -2.62 -17.70 -7.93
N ILE A 514 -3.93 -17.53 -7.82
CA ILE A 514 -4.79 -18.35 -6.96
C ILE A 514 -5.62 -19.29 -7.83
N ALA A 515 -6.30 -18.75 -8.85
CA ALA A 515 -7.17 -19.47 -9.76
C ALA A 515 -8.22 -20.38 -9.06
N THR A 516 -8.89 -19.88 -8.02
CA THR A 516 -9.92 -20.64 -7.29
C THR A 516 -11.19 -19.84 -7.04
N GLN A 517 -12.32 -20.54 -6.97
CA GLN A 517 -13.57 -20.05 -6.42
C GLN A 517 -13.91 -20.88 -5.19
N ALA A 518 -13.91 -20.24 -4.01
CA ALA A 518 -14.20 -20.90 -2.75
C ALA A 518 -15.03 -20.00 -1.83
N SER A 519 -16.03 -20.57 -1.16
CA SER A 519 -16.85 -19.83 -0.19
C SER A 519 -16.16 -19.62 1.17
N GLY A 520 -15.06 -20.32 1.41
CA GLY A 520 -14.26 -20.30 2.64
C GLY A 520 -13.07 -19.34 2.56
N TRP A 521 -12.17 -19.44 3.54
CA TRP A 521 -10.89 -18.73 3.53
C TRP A 521 -9.95 -19.38 2.52
N ILE A 522 -9.28 -18.56 1.72
CA ILE A 522 -8.24 -18.92 0.77
C ILE A 522 -6.92 -18.43 1.35
N THR A 523 -6.03 -19.37 1.66
CA THR A 523 -4.69 -19.06 2.16
C THR A 523 -3.76 -18.82 0.97
N THR A 524 -3.05 -17.69 0.97
CA THR A 524 -1.98 -17.34 0.03
C THR A 524 -0.69 -17.03 0.79
N GLU A 525 0.45 -17.29 0.17
CA GLU A 525 1.74 -16.92 0.73
C GLU A 525 2.07 -15.44 0.44
N LEU A 526 2.68 -14.76 1.40
CA LEU A 526 3.24 -13.41 1.26
C LEU A 526 4.61 -13.52 0.57
N PRO A 527 4.85 -12.80 -0.55
CA PRO A 527 6.09 -12.88 -1.31
C PRO A 527 7.24 -12.07 -0.68
N TRP A 528 7.56 -12.37 0.58
CA TRP A 528 8.65 -11.77 1.36
C TRP A 528 9.31 -12.81 2.26
N GLU A 529 10.35 -12.41 2.99
CA GLU A 529 10.98 -13.29 3.97
C GLU A 529 10.07 -13.49 5.19
N ARG A 530 9.92 -14.75 5.65
CA ARG A 530 9.20 -15.05 6.90
C ARG A 530 9.90 -14.52 8.14
N MET A 531 9.18 -13.67 8.86
CA MET A 531 9.63 -13.03 10.11
C MET A 531 8.96 -13.61 11.35
N GLY A 532 8.09 -14.61 11.20
CA GLY A 532 7.46 -15.34 12.29
C GLY A 532 8.45 -15.81 13.37
N GLY A 533 8.19 -15.42 14.62
CA GLY A 533 9.02 -15.77 15.79
C GLY A 533 10.38 -15.07 15.88
N ARG A 534 10.67 -14.10 15.00
CA ARG A 534 11.87 -13.26 15.10
C ARG A 534 11.71 -12.17 16.16
N GLY A 535 12.85 -11.64 16.63
CA GLY A 535 12.85 -10.53 17.58
C GLY A 535 12.54 -9.19 16.91
N GLU A 536 12.10 -8.20 17.69
CA GLU A 536 11.76 -6.84 17.23
C GLU A 536 12.88 -6.19 16.41
N ILE A 537 14.14 -6.35 16.81
CA ILE A 537 15.29 -5.77 16.10
C ILE A 537 15.43 -6.33 14.68
N ASP A 538 15.20 -7.64 14.51
CA ASP A 538 15.31 -8.32 13.20
C ASP A 538 14.17 -7.86 12.28
N ILE A 539 12.96 -7.68 12.81
CA ILE A 539 11.81 -7.16 12.09
C ILE A 539 12.03 -5.71 11.64
N GLN A 540 12.51 -4.85 12.54
CA GLN A 540 12.84 -3.46 12.20
C GLN A 540 13.94 -3.38 11.14
N GLN A 541 14.95 -4.26 11.21
CA GLN A 541 15.99 -4.33 10.20
C GLN A 541 15.43 -4.80 8.84
N ALA A 542 14.58 -5.84 8.82
CA ALA A 542 13.94 -6.33 7.60
C ALA A 542 13.05 -5.27 6.94
N TRP A 543 12.37 -4.45 7.74
CA TRP A 543 11.61 -3.30 7.26
C TRP A 543 12.46 -2.22 6.60
N ARG A 544 13.64 -1.91 7.19
CA ARG A 544 14.59 -0.93 6.63
C ARG A 544 15.21 -1.42 5.32
N GLU A 545 15.59 -2.69 5.28
CA GLU A 545 16.21 -3.33 4.11
C GLU A 545 15.18 -3.70 3.03
N GLY A 546 13.89 -3.70 3.36
CA GLY A 546 12.84 -4.08 2.42
C GLY A 546 12.67 -5.59 2.21
N ARG A 547 13.24 -6.41 3.08
CA ARG A 547 13.10 -7.88 3.08
C ARG A 547 11.72 -8.35 3.53
N HIS A 548 11.04 -7.52 4.33
CA HIS A 548 9.66 -7.73 4.76
C HIS A 548 8.92 -6.38 4.80
N PRO A 549 7.64 -6.29 4.41
CA PRO A 549 6.93 -5.03 4.39
C PRO A 549 6.45 -4.67 5.80
N SER A 550 6.36 -3.37 6.06
CA SER A 550 5.71 -2.87 7.28
C SER A 550 4.21 -2.68 7.10
N SER A 551 3.79 -2.42 5.87
CA SER A 551 2.40 -2.17 5.53
C SER A 551 2.24 -2.54 4.07
N VAL A 552 1.06 -3.06 3.73
CA VAL A 552 0.80 -3.63 2.41
C VAL A 552 -0.53 -3.17 1.87
N ALA A 553 -0.58 -2.96 0.56
CA ALA A 553 -1.80 -2.91 -0.22
C ALA A 553 -1.94 -4.24 -0.96
N ILE A 554 -3.06 -4.91 -0.78
CA ILE A 554 -3.37 -6.21 -1.35
C ILE A 554 -4.54 -6.01 -2.31
N GLU A 555 -4.30 -6.24 -3.59
CA GLU A 555 -5.31 -6.14 -4.64
C GLU A 555 -5.74 -7.53 -5.05
N VAL A 556 -7.04 -7.79 -4.99
CA VAL A 556 -7.60 -9.07 -5.41
C VAL A 556 -8.16 -8.90 -6.81
N LEU A 557 -7.62 -9.67 -7.75
CA LEU A 557 -8.10 -9.74 -9.12
C LEU A 557 -9.04 -10.94 -9.26
N GLY A 558 -10.14 -10.74 -9.98
CA GLY A 558 -11.15 -11.76 -10.17
C GLY A 558 -12.11 -11.43 -11.29
N SER A 559 -13.16 -12.24 -11.39
CA SER A 559 -14.16 -12.07 -12.44
C SER A 559 -15.27 -11.10 -12.03
N ASP A 560 -15.48 -10.07 -12.84
CA ASP A 560 -16.61 -9.13 -12.72
C ASP A 560 -17.85 -9.58 -13.53
N GLY A 561 -17.82 -10.81 -14.07
CA GLY A 561 -18.83 -11.34 -15.00
C GLY A 561 -18.52 -11.10 -16.48
N THR A 562 -17.58 -10.22 -16.82
CA THR A 562 -17.12 -9.96 -18.19
C THR A 562 -15.63 -10.23 -18.38
N SER A 563 -14.80 -9.60 -17.56
CA SER A 563 -13.36 -9.85 -17.44
C SER A 563 -13.11 -10.98 -16.44
N THR A 564 -11.98 -11.69 -16.59
CA THR A 564 -11.48 -12.61 -15.55
C THR A 564 -10.39 -12.00 -14.67
N HIS A 565 -9.89 -10.82 -15.04
CA HIS A 565 -8.79 -10.11 -14.36
C HIS A 565 -9.17 -8.65 -14.06
N ALA A 566 -10.32 -8.44 -13.41
CA ALA A 566 -10.73 -7.14 -12.91
C ALA A 566 -10.38 -6.99 -11.42
N THR A 567 -10.03 -5.78 -10.97
CA THR A 567 -9.85 -5.52 -9.54
C THR A 567 -11.21 -5.55 -8.84
N ILE A 568 -11.49 -6.64 -8.11
CA ILE A 568 -12.75 -6.81 -7.40
C ILE A 568 -12.77 -6.06 -6.06
N GLY A 569 -11.59 -5.94 -5.43
CA GLY A 569 -11.43 -5.20 -4.19
C GLY A 569 -9.98 -5.11 -3.76
N THR A 570 -9.73 -4.22 -2.81
CA THR A 570 -8.40 -3.98 -2.24
C THR A 570 -8.46 -3.99 -0.72
N VAL A 571 -7.40 -4.48 -0.10
CA VAL A 571 -7.18 -4.48 1.34
C VAL A 571 -5.91 -3.70 1.63
N TRP A 572 -5.98 -2.70 2.50
CA TRP A 572 -4.80 -2.02 3.01
C TRP A 572 -4.57 -2.45 4.45
N ALA A 573 -3.41 -3.04 4.74
CA ALA A 573 -3.03 -3.49 6.06
C ALA A 573 -1.83 -2.68 6.56
N PHE A 574 -1.97 -2.09 7.73
CA PHE A 574 -1.00 -1.19 8.32
C PHE A 574 -0.48 -1.77 9.62
N HIS A 575 0.83 -2.03 9.69
CA HIS A 575 1.47 -2.24 10.98
C HIS A 575 1.68 -0.88 11.64
N LEU A 576 1.03 -0.67 12.79
CA LEU A 576 1.10 0.58 13.53
C LEU A 576 1.88 0.37 14.82
N SER A 577 2.87 1.22 15.09
CA SER A 577 3.58 1.16 16.36
C SER A 577 2.63 1.53 17.49
N ARG A 578 2.65 0.74 18.57
CA ARG A 578 1.80 0.93 19.74
C ARG A 578 2.63 1.55 20.85
N LEU A 579 2.10 2.58 21.50
CA LEU A 579 2.68 3.12 22.73
C LEU A 579 1.89 2.58 23.91
N ALA A 580 2.50 1.75 24.74
CA ALA A 580 1.85 1.11 25.88
C ALA A 580 2.47 1.61 27.21
N TYR A 581 1.60 2.02 28.12
CA TYR A 581 1.96 2.23 29.52
C TYR A 581 1.69 0.95 30.31
N GLN A 582 2.75 0.34 30.84
CA GLN A 582 2.69 -0.87 31.65
C GLN A 582 2.81 -0.51 33.12
N PHE A 583 1.80 -0.87 33.92
CA PHE A 583 1.78 -0.60 35.36
C PHE A 583 2.70 -1.57 36.12
N GLN A 584 3.44 -1.10 37.13
CA GLN A 584 4.17 -1.97 38.06
C GLN A 584 3.27 -2.53 39.18
N SER A 585 1.94 -2.52 38.97
CA SER A 585 0.94 -2.95 39.96
C SER A 585 1.02 -4.46 40.29
N SER A 586 0.36 -4.87 41.37
CA SER A 586 0.21 -6.27 41.77
C SER A 586 -0.60 -7.13 40.78
N ILE A 587 -1.25 -6.52 39.78
CA ILE A 587 -2.05 -7.18 38.74
C ILE A 587 -1.21 -7.30 37.45
N PRO A 588 -0.78 -8.51 37.07
CA PRO A 588 0.04 -8.69 35.88
C PRO A 588 -0.75 -8.43 34.60
N GLY A 589 -0.15 -7.66 33.69
CA GLY A 589 -0.68 -7.45 32.34
C GLY A 589 -1.60 -6.25 32.16
N MET A 590 -1.85 -5.45 33.21
CA MET A 590 -2.60 -4.20 33.07
C MET A 590 -1.79 -3.20 32.23
N GLU A 591 -2.45 -2.60 31.23
CA GLU A 591 -1.87 -1.57 30.37
C GLU A 591 -2.93 -0.56 29.89
N VAL A 592 -2.45 0.63 29.55
CA VAL A 592 -3.18 1.61 28.72
C VAL A 592 -2.33 1.80 27.46
N ALA A 593 -2.93 1.61 26.29
CA ALA A 593 -2.20 1.66 25.04
C ALA A 593 -2.87 2.61 24.03
N PHE A 594 -2.03 3.31 23.27
CA PHE A 594 -2.40 4.07 22.09
C PHE A 594 -1.99 3.27 20.84
N SER A 595 -2.93 3.04 19.92
CA SER A 595 -2.66 2.37 18.64
C SER A 595 -3.63 2.85 17.56
N GLY A 596 -3.12 3.38 16.46
CA GLY A 596 -3.92 3.78 15.29
C GLY A 596 -5.05 4.76 15.58
N GLY A 597 -4.82 5.72 16.47
CA GLY A 597 -5.81 6.70 16.89
C GLY A 597 -6.78 6.20 17.98
N ALA A 598 -6.78 4.90 18.29
CA ALA A 598 -7.55 4.37 19.41
C ALA A 598 -6.76 4.39 20.72
N VAL A 599 -7.47 4.63 21.82
CA VAL A 599 -6.96 4.46 23.19
C VAL A 599 -7.69 3.31 23.83
N VAL A 600 -6.95 2.30 24.26
CA VAL A 600 -7.47 1.04 24.78
C VAL A 600 -6.84 0.72 26.14
N THR A 601 -7.57 -0.01 26.97
CA THR A 601 -7.08 -0.46 28.26
C THR A 601 -7.70 -1.81 28.61
N ASN A 602 -7.00 -2.61 29.43
CA ASN A 602 -7.52 -3.85 29.98
C ASN A 602 -7.71 -3.71 31.51
N HIS A 603 -8.91 -4.04 32.00
CA HIS A 603 -9.23 -4.04 33.44
C HIS A 603 -9.08 -5.46 34.03
N PRO A 604 -8.88 -5.65 35.35
CA PRO A 604 -8.84 -6.97 36.02
C PRO A 604 -10.07 -7.89 35.88
N GLU A 605 -11.06 -7.55 35.03
CA GLU A 605 -12.10 -8.49 34.58
C GLU A 605 -11.82 -9.06 33.17
N PHE A 606 -10.60 -8.88 32.64
CA PHE A 606 -10.10 -9.42 31.36
C PHE A 606 -10.86 -8.97 30.10
N GLN A 607 -11.77 -8.01 30.20
CA GLN A 607 -12.43 -7.45 29.03
C GLN A 607 -11.68 -6.21 28.54
N PRO A 608 -11.17 -6.23 27.29
CA PRO A 608 -10.59 -5.04 26.68
C PRO A 608 -11.66 -3.95 26.57
N TYR A 609 -11.30 -2.72 26.94
CA TYR A 609 -12.18 -1.56 26.91
C TYR A 609 -11.59 -0.46 26.02
N VAL A 610 -12.44 0.14 25.20
CA VAL A 610 -12.09 1.25 24.30
C VAL A 610 -12.43 2.57 25.00
N VAL A 611 -11.41 3.36 25.30
CA VAL A 611 -11.56 4.70 25.89
C VAL A 611 -11.91 5.71 24.79
N VAL A 612 -11.20 5.64 23.67
CA VAL A 612 -11.40 6.50 22.49
C VAL A 612 -11.36 5.62 21.25
N PRO A 613 -12.41 5.63 20.40
CA PRO A 613 -12.39 4.92 19.13
C PRO A 613 -11.49 5.65 18.10
N PRO A 614 -11.02 4.96 17.05
CA PRO A 614 -10.31 5.59 15.94
C PRO A 614 -11.12 6.71 15.31
N SER A 615 -10.44 7.74 14.80
CA SER A 615 -11.10 8.83 14.09
C SER A 615 -11.62 8.36 12.72
N ASP A 616 -12.89 8.65 12.47
CA ASP A 616 -13.54 8.49 11.18
C ASP A 616 -14.51 9.65 10.92
N ARG A 617 -14.80 9.90 9.63
CA ARG A 617 -15.69 10.98 9.22
C ARG A 617 -16.79 10.43 8.32
N GLY A 618 -17.97 10.28 8.90
CA GLY A 618 -19.22 10.14 8.15
C GLY A 618 -19.70 11.51 7.66
N GLY A 619 -19.91 11.65 6.35
CA GLY A 619 -20.52 12.84 5.76
C GLY A 619 -22.04 12.71 5.60
N PRO A 620 -22.76 13.78 5.22
CA PRO A 620 -24.15 13.64 4.78
C PRO A 620 -24.22 12.77 3.53
N GLY A 621 -25.06 11.73 3.56
CA GLY A 621 -25.15 10.70 2.52
C GLY A 621 -24.23 9.51 2.78
N PRO A 622 -24.06 8.57 1.81
CA PRO A 622 -23.18 7.41 1.94
C PRO A 622 -21.71 7.82 1.74
N ARG A 623 -21.20 8.70 2.60
CA ARG A 623 -19.82 9.21 2.51
C ARG A 623 -19.01 8.69 3.67
N PHE A 624 -17.87 8.08 3.37
CA PHE A 624 -16.93 7.63 4.37
C PHE A 624 -15.53 8.11 4.03
N ALA A 625 -14.94 8.86 4.95
CA ALA A 625 -13.54 9.24 4.88
C ALA A 625 -12.81 8.83 6.16
N ALA A 626 -11.62 8.25 6.00
CA ALA A 626 -10.71 7.95 7.09
C ALA A 626 -9.29 8.41 6.77
N THR A 627 -8.63 8.98 7.78
CA THR A 627 -7.22 9.33 7.73
C THR A 627 -6.52 8.55 8.83
N ILE A 628 -5.62 7.64 8.45
CA ILE A 628 -4.92 6.78 9.41
C ILE A 628 -3.67 7.51 9.90
N PRO A 629 -3.55 7.80 11.21
CA PRO A 629 -2.32 8.33 11.79
C PRO A 629 -1.31 7.19 11.99
N SER A 630 -0.32 7.10 11.10
CA SER A 630 0.77 6.13 11.20
C SER A 630 1.90 6.69 12.05
N LEU A 631 1.79 6.50 13.36
CA LEU A 631 2.77 6.98 14.34
C LEU A 631 3.92 5.98 14.49
N HIS A 632 5.15 6.39 14.17
CA HIS A 632 6.35 5.57 14.35
C HIS A 632 7.43 6.30 15.18
N PRO A 633 8.09 5.62 16.13
CA PRO A 633 9.22 6.20 16.84
C PRO A 633 10.44 6.29 15.94
N THR A 634 11.14 7.42 16.01
CA THR A 634 12.47 7.62 15.44
C THR A 634 13.54 6.86 16.22
N ALA A 635 14.70 6.62 15.61
CA ALA A 635 15.80 5.87 16.24
C ALA A 635 16.31 6.44 17.58
N ASP A 636 16.14 7.75 17.81
CA ASP A 636 16.58 8.45 19.02
C ASP A 636 15.51 8.46 20.15
N SER A 637 14.38 7.79 19.94
CA SER A 637 13.26 7.78 20.88
C SER A 637 13.60 7.06 22.19
N ALA A 638 13.46 7.76 23.31
CA ALA A 638 13.59 7.20 24.66
C ALA A 638 12.32 6.46 25.12
N SER A 639 12.49 5.39 25.87
CA SER A 639 11.43 4.67 26.60
C SER A 639 11.81 4.56 28.07
N GLY A 640 10.86 4.67 28.99
CA GLY A 640 11.19 4.63 30.41
C GLY A 640 10.06 5.00 31.36
N ALA A 641 10.44 5.20 32.62
CA ALA A 641 9.57 5.64 33.72
C ALA A 641 9.72 7.14 34.04
N GLY A 642 10.58 7.86 33.30
CA GLY A 642 10.71 9.31 33.44
C GLY A 642 9.59 10.06 32.72
N VAL A 643 9.43 11.35 33.01
CA VAL A 643 8.56 12.23 32.23
C VAL A 643 9.06 12.24 30.77
N LEU A 644 8.20 11.83 29.85
CA LEU A 644 8.51 11.79 28.42
C LEU A 644 7.84 12.96 27.71
N GLU A 645 8.63 13.75 27.00
CA GLU A 645 8.15 14.71 26.02
C GLU A 645 8.17 14.05 24.64
N LEU A 646 7.01 14.02 23.98
CA LEU A 646 6.84 13.49 22.64
C LEU A 646 6.71 14.66 21.68
N ASP A 647 7.65 14.80 20.77
CA ASP A 647 7.56 15.73 19.65
C ASP A 647 7.13 14.94 18.42
N ILE A 648 5.95 15.27 17.89
CA ILE A 648 5.26 14.53 16.82
C ILE A 648 5.24 15.43 15.59
N GLU A 649 5.83 14.97 14.49
CA GLU A 649 5.92 15.72 13.23
C GLU A 649 5.18 14.98 12.11
N LEU A 650 4.40 15.72 11.32
CA LEU A 650 3.80 15.18 10.10
C LEU A 650 4.83 15.20 8.97
N VAL A 651 5.25 14.03 8.48
CA VAL A 651 6.25 13.95 7.41
C VAL A 651 5.62 14.12 6.05
N HIS A 652 4.59 13.31 5.76
CA HIS A 652 3.90 13.32 4.48
C HIS A 652 2.51 12.69 4.60
N ARG A 653 1.67 12.91 3.58
CA ARG A 653 0.33 12.33 3.49
C ARG A 653 0.07 11.81 2.08
N ILE A 654 -0.37 10.55 1.99
CA ILE A 654 -0.73 9.89 0.74
C ILE A 654 -2.22 9.59 0.66
N SER A 655 -2.76 9.59 -0.56
CA SER A 655 -4.11 9.13 -0.86
C SER A 655 -4.02 7.68 -1.31
N LEU A 656 -4.74 6.77 -0.66
CA LEU A 656 -4.77 5.35 -1.03
C LEU A 656 -5.99 5.00 -1.89
N ALA A 657 -7.11 5.68 -1.65
CA ALA A 657 -8.33 5.53 -2.44
C ALA A 657 -9.15 6.81 -2.40
N SER A 658 -9.77 7.16 -3.53
CA SER A 658 -10.71 8.27 -3.65
C SER A 658 -11.74 7.97 -4.75
N THR A 659 -12.42 6.82 -4.63
CA THR A 659 -13.33 6.29 -5.66
C THR A 659 -14.55 5.63 -5.00
N PRO A 660 -15.71 5.51 -5.69
CA PRO A 660 -16.87 4.86 -5.12
C PRO A 660 -16.62 3.38 -4.79
N ALA A 661 -16.96 2.95 -3.57
CA ALA A 661 -16.89 1.56 -3.11
C ALA A 661 -18.30 1.03 -2.81
N TYR A 662 -18.51 -0.29 -2.89
CA TYR A 662 -19.81 -0.90 -2.59
C TYR A 662 -19.88 -1.50 -1.18
N GLU A 663 -18.78 -2.07 -0.71
CA GLU A 663 -18.63 -2.50 0.67
C GLU A 663 -17.30 -1.99 1.21
N VAL A 664 -17.31 -1.44 2.42
CA VAL A 664 -16.09 -1.03 3.14
C VAL A 664 -16.07 -1.75 4.48
N ARG A 665 -14.97 -2.44 4.78
CA ARG A 665 -14.74 -3.08 6.09
C ARG A 665 -13.48 -2.53 6.73
N ARG A 666 -13.40 -2.68 8.04
CA ARG A 666 -12.17 -2.48 8.81
C ARG A 666 -12.00 -3.57 9.84
N GLY A 667 -10.76 -3.87 10.17
CA GLY A 667 -10.42 -4.76 11.26
C GLY A 667 -9.13 -4.38 11.97
N TRP A 668 -8.92 -5.00 13.13
CA TRP A 668 -7.77 -4.72 13.99
C TRP A 668 -7.12 -6.01 14.49
N SER A 669 -5.84 -5.90 14.81
CA SER A 669 -5.09 -6.97 15.44
C SER A 669 -5.55 -7.22 16.89
N GLU A 670 -5.37 -8.45 17.36
CA GLU A 670 -5.48 -8.78 18.77
C GLU A 670 -4.40 -8.03 19.59
N PRO A 671 -4.61 -7.77 20.90
CA PRO A 671 -5.67 -8.29 21.78
C PRO A 671 -6.92 -7.39 21.90
N TYR A 672 -6.94 -6.23 21.23
CA TYR A 672 -8.02 -5.24 21.38
C TYR A 672 -9.01 -5.22 20.22
N GLY A 673 -8.73 -5.93 19.13
CA GLY A 673 -9.51 -5.79 17.90
C GLY A 673 -10.99 -6.14 18.04
N THR A 674 -11.34 -7.15 18.84
CA THR A 674 -12.73 -7.49 19.15
C THR A 674 -13.45 -6.36 19.90
N ALA A 675 -12.83 -5.79 20.93
CA ALA A 675 -13.41 -4.66 21.66
C ALA A 675 -13.56 -3.40 20.81
N ILE A 676 -12.62 -3.14 19.90
CA ILE A 676 -12.71 -2.00 18.97
C ILE A 676 -13.86 -2.20 17.97
N ALA A 677 -14.02 -3.41 17.45
CA ALA A 677 -15.14 -3.75 16.57
C ALA A 677 -16.50 -3.64 17.29
N ASP A 678 -16.60 -4.17 18.52
CA ASP A 678 -17.83 -4.11 19.32
C ASP A 678 -18.20 -2.67 19.71
N SER A 679 -17.21 -1.83 20.03
CA SER A 679 -17.41 -0.39 20.32
C SER A 679 -18.04 0.36 19.15
N ALA A 680 -17.78 -0.08 17.91
CA ALA A 680 -18.41 0.50 16.73
C ALA A 680 -19.93 0.31 16.71
N GLY A 681 -20.45 -0.72 17.41
CA GLY A 681 -21.88 -1.04 17.48
C GLY A 681 -22.69 -0.20 18.48
N ILE A 682 -22.08 0.70 19.26
CA ILE A 682 -22.80 1.51 20.28
C ILE A 682 -23.93 2.34 19.64
N GLY A 683 -23.77 2.79 18.40
CA GLY A 683 -24.79 3.56 17.69
C GLY A 683 -26.01 2.75 17.26
N LEU A 684 -25.90 1.42 17.17
CA LEU A 684 -26.97 0.53 16.70
C LEU A 684 -28.08 0.35 17.72
N GLU A 685 -27.82 0.62 19.00
CA GLU A 685 -28.84 0.53 20.06
C GLU A 685 -30.03 1.47 19.80
N ALA A 686 -29.85 2.51 18.98
CA ALA A 686 -30.89 3.45 18.60
C ALA A 686 -31.71 3.01 17.36
N SER A 687 -31.28 1.98 16.64
CA SER A 687 -31.98 1.46 15.44
C SER A 687 -33.11 0.52 15.83
N GLU A 688 -34.31 0.78 15.33
CA GLU A 688 -35.46 -0.09 15.52
C GLU A 688 -35.23 -1.42 14.78
N ASP A 689 -34.73 -1.35 13.54
CA ASP A 689 -34.47 -2.52 12.70
C ASP A 689 -33.45 -3.48 13.36
N TRP A 690 -32.37 -2.94 13.93
CA TRP A 690 -31.36 -3.74 14.63
C TRP A 690 -31.90 -4.41 15.90
N THR A 691 -32.78 -3.72 16.65
CA THR A 691 -33.39 -4.32 17.85
C THR A 691 -34.36 -5.46 17.52
N VAL A 692 -35.02 -5.40 16.36
CA VAL A 692 -35.97 -6.43 15.92
C VAL A 692 -35.25 -7.60 15.24
N TYR A 693 -34.24 -7.33 14.41
CA TYR A 693 -33.50 -8.33 13.63
C TYR A 693 -31.98 -8.16 13.77
N PRO A 694 -31.40 -8.47 14.95
CA PRO A 694 -29.96 -8.32 15.16
C PRO A 694 -29.17 -9.22 14.20
N GLY A 695 -28.13 -8.65 13.59
CA GLY A 695 -27.23 -9.36 12.68
C GLY A 695 -27.70 -9.47 11.22
N GLN A 696 -28.82 -8.85 10.85
CA GLN A 696 -29.30 -8.81 9.46
C GLN A 696 -29.08 -7.44 8.84
N LEU A 697 -27.91 -7.24 8.22
CA LEU A 697 -27.53 -5.99 7.55
C LEU A 697 -28.51 -5.60 6.43
N ASP A 698 -29.03 -6.58 5.69
CA ASP A 698 -29.97 -6.34 4.58
C ASP A 698 -31.30 -5.72 5.01
N LEU A 699 -31.70 -5.88 6.27
CA LEU A 699 -32.94 -5.33 6.83
C LEU A 699 -32.72 -4.00 7.57
N LEU A 700 -31.47 -3.54 7.66
CA LEU A 700 -31.12 -2.33 8.39
C LEU A 700 -31.35 -1.10 7.50
N THR A 701 -32.53 -0.49 7.58
CA THR A 701 -32.89 0.63 6.68
C THR A 701 -32.79 2.00 7.35
N ASP A 702 -32.80 2.03 8.68
CA ASP A 702 -32.86 3.23 9.51
C ASP A 702 -31.49 3.70 10.05
N TYR A 703 -30.41 2.99 9.73
CA TYR A 703 -29.06 3.26 10.23
C TYR A 703 -28.04 3.41 9.10
N VAL A 704 -27.09 4.34 9.27
CA VAL A 704 -25.90 4.50 8.44
C VAL A 704 -24.72 4.67 9.38
N GLY A 705 -23.70 3.83 9.24
CA GLY A 705 -22.55 3.81 10.15
C GLY A 705 -21.91 2.44 10.24
N TRP A 706 -21.01 2.28 11.21
CA TRP A 706 -20.34 1.01 11.45
C TRP A 706 -21.25 -0.01 12.12
N VAL A 707 -21.18 -1.24 11.61
CA VAL A 707 -21.86 -2.39 12.19
C VAL A 707 -20.82 -3.48 12.46
N PRO A 708 -20.72 -4.01 13.69
CA PRO A 708 -19.85 -5.16 13.95
C PRO A 708 -20.32 -6.34 13.10
N ASP A 709 -19.38 -7.15 12.60
CA ASP A 709 -19.75 -8.31 11.78
C ASP A 709 -20.71 -9.22 12.59
N PRO A 710 -21.80 -9.73 11.99
CA PRO A 710 -22.80 -10.52 12.73
C PRO A 710 -22.27 -11.81 13.35
N SER A 711 -21.07 -12.23 12.96
CA SER A 711 -20.41 -13.38 13.55
C SER A 711 -19.75 -12.99 14.88
N TYR A 712 -20.30 -13.46 15.99
CA TYR A 712 -19.82 -13.14 17.35
C TYR A 712 -18.30 -13.35 17.51
N GLY A 713 -17.61 -12.34 18.03
CA GLY A 713 -16.19 -12.41 18.41
C GLY A 713 -15.20 -12.14 17.28
N THR A 714 -15.63 -11.50 16.19
CA THR A 714 -14.71 -11.02 15.16
C THR A 714 -14.14 -9.64 15.48
N SER A 715 -12.90 -9.39 15.11
CA SER A 715 -12.26 -8.08 15.17
C SER A 715 -12.56 -7.18 13.96
N GLU A 716 -13.75 -7.34 13.35
CA GLU A 716 -14.13 -6.76 12.06
C GLU A 716 -15.44 -5.96 12.15
N ALA A 717 -15.53 -4.84 11.45
CA ALA A 717 -16.74 -4.04 11.30
C ALA A 717 -16.96 -3.65 9.83
N VAL A 718 -18.22 -3.51 9.43
CA VAL A 718 -18.66 -3.14 8.07
C VAL A 718 -19.34 -1.78 8.10
N TRP A 719 -19.04 -0.92 7.14
CA TRP A 719 -19.72 0.38 6.99
C TRP A 719 -21.02 0.18 6.19
N HIS A 720 -22.15 0.41 6.83
CA HIS A 720 -23.46 0.19 6.25
C HIS A 720 -24.06 1.47 5.65
N THR A 721 -24.56 1.39 4.42
CA THR A 721 -25.11 2.52 3.65
C THR A 721 -26.47 2.24 3.00
N ASN A 722 -27.24 1.27 3.53
CA ASN A 722 -28.58 0.95 3.05
C ASN A 722 -28.61 0.69 1.52
N GLY A 723 -27.61 -0.04 1.02
CA GLY A 723 -27.49 -0.45 -0.38
C GLY A 723 -27.02 0.63 -1.38
N GLN A 724 -26.57 1.80 -0.90
CA GLN A 724 -25.99 2.83 -1.77
C GLN A 724 -24.46 2.73 -1.83
N ALA A 725 -23.89 3.00 -3.00
CA ALA A 725 -22.44 3.13 -3.15
C ALA A 725 -21.87 4.21 -2.22
N ILE A 726 -20.72 3.90 -1.63
CA ILE A 726 -20.00 4.70 -0.66
C ILE A 726 -19.01 5.58 -1.41
N GLU A 727 -19.10 6.90 -1.28
CA GLU A 727 -17.99 7.78 -1.67
C GLU A 727 -16.86 7.56 -0.65
N PHE A 728 -15.92 6.67 -1.00
CA PHE A 728 -14.86 6.19 -0.12
C PHE A 728 -13.59 7.00 -0.33
N THR A 729 -13.04 7.52 0.76
CA THR A 729 -11.73 8.18 0.77
C THR A 729 -10.87 7.62 1.88
N LEU A 730 -9.72 7.07 1.53
CA LEU A 730 -8.74 6.57 2.48
C LEU A 730 -7.42 7.32 2.31
N GLN A 731 -6.95 7.90 3.41
CA GLN A 731 -5.68 8.62 3.47
C GLN A 731 -4.81 8.03 4.57
N LEU A 732 -3.50 8.13 4.37
CA LEU A 732 -2.51 7.72 5.34
C LEU A 732 -1.57 8.89 5.59
N SER A 733 -1.39 9.22 6.87
CA SER A 733 -0.52 10.29 7.33
C SER A 733 0.64 9.67 8.11
N SER A 734 1.86 9.80 7.60
CA SER A 734 3.07 9.33 8.28
C SER A 734 3.49 10.34 9.33
N LEU A 735 3.48 9.93 10.60
CA LEU A 735 3.84 10.75 11.75
C LEU A 735 5.10 10.17 12.41
N ASP A 736 6.14 10.99 12.49
CA ASP A 736 7.35 10.63 13.19
C ASP A 736 7.29 11.16 14.62
N VAL A 737 7.73 10.34 15.57
CA VAL A 737 7.80 10.74 16.98
C VAL A 737 9.24 10.68 17.46
N THR A 738 9.68 11.77 18.07
CA THR A 738 10.89 11.78 18.89
C THR A 738 10.48 11.87 20.35
N THR A 739 10.79 10.85 21.14
CA THR A 739 10.53 10.86 22.59
C THR A 739 11.81 11.19 23.35
N ARG A 740 11.74 12.16 24.28
CA ARG A 740 12.87 12.58 25.11
C ARG A 740 12.48 12.53 26.58
N GLU A 741 13.37 12.04 27.43
CA GLU A 741 13.21 12.21 28.87
C GLU A 741 13.42 13.69 29.23
N ALA A 742 12.44 14.30 29.89
CA ALA A 742 12.56 15.65 30.39
C ALA A 742 13.69 15.72 31.42
N LEU A 743 14.70 16.55 31.17
CA LEU A 743 15.77 16.82 32.12
C LEU A 743 15.19 17.66 33.27
N THR A 744 14.91 17.02 34.41
CA THR A 744 14.50 17.69 35.66
C THR A 744 15.63 18.44 36.33
#